data_AF-A0A6J0CU92-F1
#
_entry.id   AF-A0A6J0CU92-F1
#
_cell.length_a   1.000
_cell.length_b   1.000
_cell.length_c   1.000
_cell.angle_alpha   90.00
_cell.angle_beta   90.00
_cell.angle_gamma   90.00
#
_symmetry.space_group_name_H-M   'P 1'
#
loop_
_entity.id
_entity.type
_entity.pdbx_description
1 polymer ?
#
loop_
_entity_poly.entity_id
_entity_poly.type
_entity_poly.pdbx_seq_one_letter_code
_entity_poly.pdbx_strand_id
1 'polypeptide(L)'
;MTDRTSRERPVSPSSPWGPPPLAQLICTGSWPKWAPNSVWVFLMLGHRTPPVFVTKELKEPQVPVLLGALADLTLNRHSPVSRWEGVREEEQEEEEEEEGRNGRARLDHSYVFHTSTLAVCLAVVRGGRGRGIVRSGLLVEGAWRADGKGLSIWDTFSHTPLRVANNDNGDVACDSYHKIAEDVVALQSLGVSHYRFSISWSRVLPDGTTRFVNEAGLSYYVRFIDALLAAGITPQVTLYHWDLPQALQDIGGWENETIVQLFKEYADVLFRRLGDKVKFWITLNEPFVIAAHGYGSGVSAPGISFRPGTAPYTAGHNLIKAHAEAWHLYNDKYRGSQGGVISITISSDWAEPRDPSKQEDVEAARRYVQFMGGWFAHPIFSNGDYPEVMKTRILERSLAAGLSKSRLPEFTEAEKKRINGTFDFFGFNHYTTVLAYNLNYPAAISSFDADRGVASIADSSWPESGSFWLKVTPFGFRRILNWLKEEYNNPLIYVTENGVSRRGDPELNDTDRVYYLRSYINEALKATVQDKVDLRGYTVWSVMDNFEWATGFAERFGVHYVNRSDPSLPRIPKASAKFYASVVRCNGFPDPAQGPHPCLHQPEDAGPTASPVKTEVPFLGLMLGITEAQTALYVLFALLLLGVCSLAFLLYKYCKRSKQRETQPSQHNLSPVSSF
;
A
#
# COMPACT_ATOMS: atom_id res chain seq x y z
N MET A 1 -55.84 -54.92 2.98
CA MET A 1 -54.75 -54.66 2.01
C MET A 1 -55.09 -55.43 0.75
N THR A 2 -55.56 -54.66 -0.22
CA THR A 2 -56.28 -55.00 -1.47
C THR A 2 -56.14 -53.72 -2.32
N ASP A 3 -56.09 -53.69 -3.66
CA ASP A 3 -56.30 -54.72 -4.67
C ASP A 3 -55.51 -54.38 -5.98
N ARG A 4 -55.68 -55.25 -6.98
CA ARG A 4 -55.56 -55.14 -8.46
C ARG A 4 -55.89 -53.75 -9.09
N THR A 5 -55.57 -53.38 -10.34
CA THR A 5 -54.93 -54.02 -11.53
C THR A 5 -54.59 -52.99 -12.65
N SER A 6 -53.79 -53.42 -13.63
CA SER A 6 -53.87 -53.13 -15.10
C SER A 6 -53.62 -51.73 -15.72
N ARG A 7 -52.77 -51.75 -16.77
CA ARG A 7 -52.79 -51.02 -18.09
C ARG A 7 -53.24 -49.54 -18.09
N GLU A 8 -52.44 -48.60 -18.60
CA GLU A 8 -52.20 -48.38 -20.06
C GLU A 8 -50.92 -47.57 -20.38
N ARG A 9 -50.51 -47.58 -21.65
CA ARG A 9 -49.61 -46.62 -22.35
C ARG A 9 -50.48 -45.97 -23.46
N PRO A 10 -50.22 -44.75 -24.02
CA PRO A 10 -48.92 -44.40 -24.64
C PRO A 10 -48.57 -42.88 -24.83
N VAL A 11 -47.49 -42.61 -25.60
CA VAL A 11 -47.13 -41.38 -26.38
C VAL A 11 -46.50 -40.15 -25.67
N SER A 12 -45.41 -39.66 -26.26
CA SER A 12 -44.75 -38.34 -26.08
C SER A 12 -44.98 -37.46 -27.32
N PRO A 13 -44.82 -36.11 -27.30
CA PRO A 13 -43.50 -35.53 -27.63
C PRO A 13 -43.16 -34.07 -27.15
N SER A 14 -41.84 -33.80 -27.15
CA SER A 14 -41.13 -32.54 -27.56
C SER A 14 -41.37 -31.14 -26.94
N SER A 15 -40.25 -30.59 -26.39
CA SER A 15 -39.74 -29.19 -26.53
C SER A 15 -40.37 -28.05 -25.67
N PRO A 16 -39.72 -26.86 -25.55
CA PRO A 16 -38.29 -26.52 -25.45
C PRO A 16 -38.00 -25.52 -24.27
N TRP A 17 -36.90 -24.73 -24.38
CA TRP A 17 -36.47 -23.54 -23.60
C TRP A 17 -35.42 -23.76 -22.49
N GLY A 18 -34.16 -23.60 -22.89
CA GLY A 18 -33.08 -23.14 -22.00
C GLY A 18 -33.06 -21.59 -21.88
N PRO A 19 -32.09 -21.02 -21.13
CA PRO A 19 -32.03 -19.57 -20.88
C PRO A 19 -31.71 -18.76 -22.16
N PRO A 20 -32.29 -17.54 -22.32
CA PRO A 20 -32.12 -16.75 -23.52
C PRO A 20 -30.73 -16.08 -23.62
N PRO A 21 -30.16 -15.94 -24.83
CA PRO A 21 -28.92 -15.22 -25.06
C PRO A 21 -29.15 -13.69 -25.09
N LEU A 22 -28.21 -12.93 -24.53
CA LEU A 22 -28.16 -11.47 -24.69
C LEU A 22 -27.66 -11.14 -26.10
N ALA A 23 -28.54 -10.54 -26.91
CA ALA A 23 -28.26 -10.22 -28.30
C ALA A 23 -27.25 -9.07 -28.44
N GLN A 24 -26.30 -9.22 -29.37
CA GLN A 24 -25.48 -8.12 -29.87
C GLN A 24 -26.36 -7.12 -30.64
N LEU A 25 -26.40 -5.86 -30.21
CA LEU A 25 -26.94 -4.79 -31.04
C LEU A 25 -25.81 -4.20 -31.90
N ILE A 26 -25.81 -4.53 -33.18
CA ILE A 26 -24.95 -3.87 -34.17
C ILE A 26 -25.64 -2.56 -34.58
N CYS A 27 -25.13 -1.42 -34.10
CA CYS A 27 -25.52 -0.11 -34.60
C CYS A 27 -24.55 0.34 -35.71
N THR A 28 -24.91 0.07 -36.96
CA THR A 28 -24.31 0.76 -38.12
C THR A 28 -24.85 2.18 -38.21
N GLY A 29 -24.04 3.18 -37.85
CA GLY A 29 -24.39 4.60 -37.95
C GLY A 29 -23.13 5.47 -38.03
N SER A 30 -23.07 6.33 -39.05
CA SER A 30 -21.94 7.23 -39.31
C SER A 30 -21.91 8.43 -38.35
N TRP A 31 -20.75 8.68 -37.75
CA TRP A 31 -20.54 9.81 -36.84
C TRP A 31 -20.17 11.09 -37.60
N PRO A 32 -20.86 12.23 -37.38
CA PRO A 32 -20.34 13.55 -37.72
C PRO A 32 -19.17 13.91 -36.78
N LYS A 33 -18.22 14.73 -37.27
CA LYS A 33 -17.16 15.31 -36.43
C LYS A 33 -17.74 16.41 -35.55
N TRP A 34 -17.35 16.46 -34.27
CA TRP A 34 -17.80 17.49 -33.32
C TRP A 34 -16.63 18.40 -32.89
N ALA A 35 -16.93 19.68 -32.71
CA ALA A 35 -15.99 20.74 -32.33
C ALA A 35 -15.90 20.90 -30.80
N PRO A 36 -14.81 21.47 -30.25
CA PRO A 36 -14.70 21.72 -28.82
C PRO A 36 -15.62 22.87 -28.34
N ASN A 37 -15.94 22.85 -27.04
CA ASN A 37 -16.73 23.83 -26.28
C ASN A 37 -18.26 23.75 -26.42
N SER A 38 -18.88 22.83 -25.69
CA SER A 38 -20.32 22.87 -25.35
C SER A 38 -20.56 22.21 -23.99
N VAL A 39 -21.35 22.86 -23.12
CA VAL A 39 -21.68 22.40 -21.76
C VAL A 39 -23.09 21.80 -21.77
N TRP A 40 -23.27 20.67 -21.09
CA TRP A 40 -24.55 19.95 -21.01
C TRP A 40 -25.10 19.96 -19.59
N VAL A 41 -26.41 20.17 -19.44
CA VAL A 41 -27.12 20.10 -18.15
C VAL A 41 -28.21 19.03 -18.25
N PHE A 42 -28.17 18.05 -17.35
CA PHE A 42 -29.20 17.03 -17.22
C PHE A 42 -30.13 17.34 -16.04
N LEU A 43 -31.44 17.32 -16.28
CA LEU A 43 -32.47 17.33 -15.24
C LEU A 43 -33.24 16.00 -15.29
N MET A 44 -33.13 15.20 -14.23
CA MET A 44 -33.88 13.95 -14.06
C MET A 44 -35.09 14.20 -13.16
N LEU A 45 -36.28 14.25 -13.76
CA LEU A 45 -37.55 14.18 -13.03
C LEU A 45 -38.00 12.72 -12.91
N GLY A 46 -38.57 12.37 -11.76
CA GLY A 46 -38.90 10.98 -11.41
C GLY A 46 -39.90 10.29 -12.34
N HIS A 47 -39.78 8.96 -12.45
CA HIS A 47 -40.50 8.13 -13.42
C HIS A 47 -42.03 8.30 -13.46
N ARG A 48 -42.56 8.61 -14.67
CA ARG A 48 -43.52 7.76 -15.43
C ARG A 48 -43.98 8.39 -16.76
N THR A 49 -43.07 8.58 -17.74
CA THR A 49 -43.35 8.72 -19.21
C THR A 49 -42.01 8.83 -19.98
N PRO A 50 -41.96 8.59 -21.30
CA PRO A 50 -40.72 8.72 -22.09
C PRO A 50 -40.34 10.20 -22.34
N PRO A 51 -39.03 10.51 -22.50
CA PRO A 51 -38.56 11.89 -22.59
C PRO A 51 -38.86 12.55 -23.95
N VAL A 52 -39.16 13.84 -23.91
CA VAL A 52 -39.25 14.74 -25.07
C VAL A 52 -38.03 15.65 -25.09
N PHE A 53 -37.39 15.80 -26.25
CA PHE A 53 -36.23 16.67 -26.42
C PHE A 53 -36.65 18.10 -26.79
N VAL A 54 -36.06 19.10 -26.13
CA VAL A 54 -36.16 20.52 -26.51
C VAL A 54 -34.78 21.14 -26.42
N THR A 55 -34.29 21.72 -27.52
CA THR A 55 -33.04 22.47 -27.60
C THR A 55 -33.32 23.97 -27.63
N LYS A 56 -32.51 24.77 -26.91
CA LYS A 56 -32.51 26.22 -27.06
C LYS A 56 -31.07 26.74 -26.99
N GLU A 57 -30.67 27.44 -28.04
CA GLU A 57 -29.34 28.04 -28.20
C GLU A 57 -29.32 29.44 -27.55
N LEU A 58 -28.23 29.79 -26.86
CA LEU A 58 -27.99 31.13 -26.33
C LEU A 58 -26.59 31.60 -26.75
N LYS A 59 -26.49 32.83 -27.26
CA LYS A 59 -25.25 33.46 -27.71
C LYS A 59 -24.87 34.60 -26.76
N GLU A 60 -23.64 34.54 -26.28
CA GLU A 60 -22.90 35.62 -25.59
C GLU A 60 -22.42 36.70 -26.60
N PRO A 61 -21.81 37.86 -26.21
CA PRO A 61 -20.88 38.04 -25.08
C PRO A 61 -20.86 39.39 -24.32
N GLN A 62 -19.95 39.47 -23.33
CA GLN A 62 -19.12 40.63 -22.86
C GLN A 62 -19.19 41.02 -21.36
N VAL A 63 -18.01 41.43 -20.85
CA VAL A 63 -17.55 41.74 -19.48
C VAL A 63 -16.52 42.90 -19.68
N PRO A 64 -16.31 43.95 -18.81
CA PRO A 64 -16.06 43.88 -17.36
C PRO A 64 -16.42 45.14 -16.48
N VAL A 65 -15.95 45.16 -15.20
CA VAL A 65 -15.78 46.33 -14.27
C VAL A 65 -17.07 46.92 -13.63
N LEU A 66 -17.10 47.60 -12.45
CA LEU A 66 -16.49 47.46 -11.10
C LEU A 66 -17.07 48.57 -10.15
N LEU A 67 -17.65 48.22 -8.99
CA LEU A 67 -17.78 49.01 -7.72
C LEU A 67 -18.51 50.40 -7.62
N GLY A 68 -19.48 50.50 -6.68
CA GLY A 68 -19.89 51.71 -5.90
C GLY A 68 -21.14 52.48 -6.40
N ALA A 69 -21.98 53.15 -5.57
CA ALA A 69 -22.13 53.23 -4.09
C ALA A 69 -23.46 53.94 -3.69
N LEU A 70 -23.78 53.99 -2.38
CA LEU A 70 -24.81 54.83 -1.67
C LEU A 70 -26.30 54.41 -1.84
N ALA A 71 -26.98 53.91 -0.78
CA ALA A 71 -27.63 54.61 0.37
C ALA A 71 -29.10 55.02 0.03
N ASP A 72 -30.09 55.00 0.94
CA ASP A 72 -30.05 55.25 2.39
C ASP A 72 -31.32 54.74 3.14
N LEU A 73 -31.23 54.72 4.49
CA LEU A 73 -32.29 54.68 5.55
C LEU A 73 -32.88 53.29 5.96
N THR A 74 -33.01 52.92 7.25
CA THR A 74 -33.03 53.70 8.52
C THR A 74 -32.20 53.10 9.70
N LEU A 75 -31.26 53.92 10.22
CA LEU A 75 -31.12 54.39 11.63
C LEU A 75 -31.22 53.39 12.83
N ASN A 76 -30.09 53.12 13.53
CA ASN A 76 -29.63 53.77 14.80
C ASN A 76 -30.32 53.24 16.10
N ARG A 77 -29.66 53.01 17.26
CA ARG A 77 -28.27 53.27 17.73
C ARG A 77 -27.96 52.54 19.06
N HIS A 78 -26.69 52.54 19.47
CA HIS A 78 -26.12 52.32 20.82
C HIS A 78 -25.95 50.90 21.42
N SER A 79 -24.68 50.48 21.52
CA SER A 79 -24.11 49.76 22.69
C SER A 79 -23.80 50.78 23.82
N PRO A 80 -23.51 50.40 25.11
CA PRO A 80 -22.25 49.71 25.45
C PRO A 80 -22.17 48.86 26.77
N VAL A 81 -21.03 48.14 26.94
CA VAL A 81 -20.24 47.93 28.20
C VAL A 81 -20.70 46.91 29.31
N SER A 82 -19.95 45.80 29.36
CA SER A 82 -19.26 45.10 30.51
C SER A 82 -19.93 44.60 31.82
N ARG A 83 -19.60 43.32 32.13
CA ARG A 83 -19.16 42.73 33.44
C ARG A 83 -20.18 42.52 34.59
N TRP A 84 -19.77 41.69 35.57
CA TRP A 84 -20.46 41.14 36.76
C TRP A 84 -21.33 39.90 36.43
N GLU A 85 -21.15 38.70 37.01
CA GLU A 85 -21.03 38.19 38.42
C GLU A 85 -22.39 37.74 39.02
N GLY A 86 -22.36 36.66 39.83
CA GLY A 86 -23.53 36.05 40.49
C GLY A 86 -24.09 34.84 39.69
N VAL A 87 -24.00 33.56 40.06
CA VAL A 87 -24.05 32.82 41.35
C VAL A 87 -25.48 32.60 41.87
N ARG A 88 -25.88 31.31 41.94
CA ARG A 88 -27.05 30.73 42.69
C ARG A 88 -28.45 31.09 42.18
N GLU A 89 -29.50 30.33 42.46
CA GLU A 89 -29.69 28.98 43.07
C GLU A 89 -31.06 28.47 42.55
N GLU A 90 -31.30 27.15 42.58
CA GLU A 90 -32.63 26.51 42.78
C GLU A 90 -33.75 26.80 41.72
N GLU A 91 -34.74 25.96 41.43
CA GLU A 91 -35.05 24.55 41.74
C GLU A 91 -35.98 24.03 40.59
N GLN A 92 -36.08 22.73 40.33
CA GLN A 92 -37.31 21.89 40.52
C GLN A 92 -38.65 22.56 40.12
N GLU A 93 -39.59 21.91 39.41
CA GLU A 93 -39.84 20.47 39.25
C GLU A 93 -40.83 20.17 38.09
N GLU A 94 -40.98 18.87 37.76
CA GLU A 94 -42.21 18.17 37.29
C GLU A 94 -42.91 18.61 35.96
N GLU A 95 -42.98 17.74 34.94
CA GLU A 95 -44.04 16.71 34.65
C GLU A 95 -45.28 17.33 33.94
N GLU A 96 -46.01 16.69 33.02
CA GLU A 96 -46.01 15.33 32.46
C GLU A 96 -46.70 15.36 31.05
N GLU A 97 -46.49 14.32 30.22
CA GLU A 97 -47.42 13.67 29.24
C GLU A 97 -48.38 14.49 28.29
N GLU A 98 -48.83 14.03 27.10
CA GLU A 98 -48.77 12.72 26.42
C GLU A 98 -48.92 12.82 24.86
N GLU A 99 -48.62 11.69 24.19
CA GLU A 99 -48.95 11.20 22.81
C GLU A 99 -49.40 12.10 21.61
N GLY A 100 -48.87 11.77 20.41
CA GLY A 100 -49.34 12.36 19.12
C GLY A 100 -48.75 11.79 17.81
N ARG A 101 -48.86 10.47 17.58
CA ARG A 101 -48.29 9.65 16.46
C ARG A 101 -48.18 10.23 15.02
N ASN A 102 -47.21 9.61 14.30
CA ASN A 102 -47.02 9.46 12.83
C ASN A 102 -46.43 10.64 12.04
N GLY A 103 -45.47 10.45 11.11
CA GLY A 103 -44.76 9.22 10.73
C GLY A 103 -44.46 9.12 9.23
N ARG A 104 -43.27 9.56 8.79
CA ARG A 104 -42.62 9.14 7.53
C ARG A 104 -41.18 9.64 7.42
N ALA A 105 -40.22 8.84 7.89
CA ALA A 105 -38.80 9.05 7.55
C ALA A 105 -38.54 8.54 6.12
N ARG A 106 -37.83 9.33 5.30
CA ARG A 106 -37.29 8.85 4.02
C ARG A 106 -36.06 8.01 4.28
N LEU A 107 -35.92 6.93 3.50
CA LEU A 107 -34.68 6.20 3.32
C LEU A 107 -33.77 7.04 2.41
N ASP A 108 -32.73 7.65 2.99
CA ASP A 108 -31.57 8.11 2.21
C ASP A 108 -30.45 7.06 2.34
N HIS A 109 -30.08 6.46 1.21
CA HIS A 109 -29.00 5.49 1.12
C HIS A 109 -27.65 6.20 0.95
N SER A 110 -26.93 6.40 2.05
CA SER A 110 -25.51 6.78 2.04
C SER A 110 -24.61 5.58 2.32
N TYR A 111 -24.21 4.88 1.25
CA TYR A 111 -23.14 3.89 1.32
C TYR A 111 -21.79 4.59 1.48
N VAL A 112 -21.27 4.62 2.70
CA VAL A 112 -19.94 5.17 3.00
C VAL A 112 -18.89 4.10 2.74
N PHE A 113 -18.09 4.28 1.69
CA PHE A 113 -16.87 3.50 1.49
C PHE A 113 -15.69 4.18 2.19
N HIS A 114 -14.84 3.37 2.81
CA HIS A 114 -13.53 3.77 3.32
C HIS A 114 -12.46 2.99 2.57
N THR A 115 -11.40 3.68 2.15
CA THR A 115 -10.17 3.10 1.60
C THR A 115 -9.05 3.99 2.09
N SER A 116 -8.04 3.47 2.79
CA SER A 116 -6.86 4.25 3.22
C SER A 116 -5.59 3.58 2.71
N THR A 117 -4.63 4.38 2.24
CA THR A 117 -3.44 3.91 1.50
C THR A 117 -2.14 4.64 1.88
N LEU A 118 -0.96 4.08 1.61
CA LEU A 118 -0.01 3.59 2.63
C LEU A 118 1.47 3.72 2.27
N ALA A 119 2.33 4.12 3.24
CA ALA A 119 3.53 4.93 3.03
C ALA A 119 4.99 4.33 2.98
N VAL A 120 6.01 5.21 2.91
CA VAL A 120 7.44 5.14 2.41
C VAL A 120 8.26 6.15 3.27
N CYS A 121 9.53 6.02 3.71
CA CYS A 121 10.11 6.76 4.89
C CYS A 121 10.84 8.19 4.84
N LEU A 122 11.18 8.85 6.00
CA LEU A 122 12.12 10.00 6.39
C LEU A 122 12.22 10.26 7.92
N ALA A 123 13.36 10.12 8.64
CA ALA A 123 13.50 10.60 10.05
C ALA A 123 14.31 11.91 10.29
N VAL A 124 14.12 12.57 11.45
CA VAL A 124 14.85 13.79 11.89
C VAL A 124 15.32 13.65 13.37
N VAL A 125 16.42 14.33 13.73
CA VAL A 125 17.28 14.07 14.90
C VAL A 125 16.97 14.86 16.17
N ARG A 126 17.36 14.28 17.32
CA ARG A 126 17.98 15.07 18.41
C ARG A 126 19.33 14.48 18.84
N GLY A 127 20.24 15.34 19.30
CA GLY A 127 21.66 15.03 19.50
C GLY A 127 21.95 13.95 20.54
N GLY A 128 22.32 12.77 20.06
CA GLY A 128 22.91 11.64 20.80
C GLY A 128 23.62 10.75 19.78
N ARG A 129 24.64 9.98 20.18
CA ARG A 129 25.42 9.15 19.24
C ARG A 129 24.59 7.94 18.75
N GLY A 130 23.80 8.17 17.71
CA GLY A 130 22.95 7.17 17.05
C GLY A 130 22.26 7.81 15.85
N ARG A 131 22.96 7.90 14.70
CA ARG A 131 22.42 8.46 13.46
C ARG A 131 21.51 7.43 12.80
N GLY A 132 20.24 7.75 12.57
CA GLY A 132 19.35 6.89 11.82
C GLY A 132 18.18 7.65 11.20
N ILE A 133 18.29 7.92 9.90
CA ILE A 133 17.24 8.59 9.13
C ILE A 133 16.54 7.54 8.27
N VAL A 134 15.45 7.00 8.79
CA VAL A 134 14.63 5.95 8.16
C VAL A 134 13.99 6.48 6.87
N ARG A 135 14.16 5.88 5.68
CA ARG A 135 13.62 6.37 4.38
C ARG A 135 13.01 5.30 3.45
N SER A 136 12.18 5.73 2.49
CA SER A 136 11.30 5.07 1.47
C SER A 136 10.75 3.62 1.64
N GLY A 137 9.58 3.29 1.08
CA GLY A 137 8.73 2.05 1.06
C GLY A 137 8.35 1.60 -0.39
N LEU A 138 7.22 0.89 -0.63
CA LEU A 138 6.90 0.32 -1.97
C LEU A 138 5.44 0.17 -2.43
N LEU A 139 5.30 0.15 -3.77
CA LEU A 139 4.30 -0.57 -4.58
C LEU A 139 4.77 -0.67 -6.06
N VAL A 140 6.05 -1.02 -6.26
CA VAL A 140 6.83 -0.55 -7.43
C VAL A 140 7.37 -1.63 -8.38
N GLU A 141 7.44 -2.90 -7.97
CA GLU A 141 8.26 -3.92 -8.65
C GLU A 141 7.85 -4.19 -10.11
N GLY A 142 6.56 -4.41 -10.37
CA GLY A 142 6.11 -5.00 -11.62
C GLY A 142 6.59 -6.44 -11.80
N ALA A 143 6.82 -6.83 -13.05
CA ALA A 143 7.35 -8.13 -13.44
C ALA A 143 6.56 -9.29 -12.78
N TRP A 144 5.22 -9.19 -12.81
CA TRP A 144 4.30 -9.98 -11.97
C TRP A 144 4.33 -11.50 -12.18
N ARG A 145 4.80 -11.95 -13.35
CA ARG A 145 5.02 -13.36 -13.72
C ARG A 145 6.47 -13.67 -14.14
N ALA A 146 7.39 -12.72 -13.97
CA ALA A 146 8.78 -12.94 -14.35
C ALA A 146 9.44 -13.97 -13.43
N ASP A 147 10.41 -14.70 -13.99
CA ASP A 147 11.36 -15.57 -13.27
C ASP A 147 10.70 -16.49 -12.22
N GLY A 148 9.55 -17.08 -12.56
CA GLY A 148 8.86 -18.06 -11.71
C GLY A 148 8.09 -17.48 -10.53
N LYS A 149 7.87 -16.16 -10.44
CA LYS A 149 6.97 -15.56 -9.45
C LYS A 149 5.57 -16.18 -9.53
N GLY A 150 5.02 -16.56 -8.37
CA GLY A 150 3.65 -17.01 -8.21
C GLY A 150 2.63 -15.86 -8.24
N LEU A 151 1.35 -16.21 -8.33
CA LEU A 151 0.27 -15.23 -8.20
C LEU A 151 0.14 -14.77 -6.74
N SER A 152 -0.08 -13.47 -6.55
CA SER A 152 -0.55 -12.87 -5.31
C SER A 152 -2.06 -12.57 -5.39
N ILE A 153 -2.68 -12.29 -4.25
CA ILE A 153 -4.06 -11.82 -4.19
C ILE A 153 -4.28 -10.50 -4.93
N TRP A 154 -3.27 -9.64 -5.06
CA TRP A 154 -3.37 -8.40 -5.84
C TRP A 154 -3.27 -8.63 -7.35
N ASP A 155 -2.53 -9.65 -7.78
CA ASP A 155 -2.54 -10.08 -9.19
C ASP A 155 -3.96 -10.53 -9.57
N THR A 156 -4.61 -11.38 -8.77
CA THR A 156 -6.00 -11.82 -9.00
C THR A 156 -7.01 -10.67 -8.89
N PHE A 157 -6.89 -9.82 -7.86
CA PHE A 157 -7.84 -8.74 -7.59
C PHE A 157 -7.79 -7.66 -8.67
N SER A 158 -6.60 -7.22 -9.11
CA SER A 158 -6.46 -6.19 -10.15
C SER A 158 -6.87 -6.67 -11.54
N HIS A 159 -6.69 -7.96 -11.85
CA HIS A 159 -7.22 -8.57 -13.07
C HIS A 159 -8.73 -8.85 -13.03
N THR A 160 -9.40 -8.65 -11.89
CA THR A 160 -10.86 -8.79 -11.78
C THR A 160 -11.53 -7.47 -12.18
N PRO A 161 -12.44 -7.46 -13.18
CA PRO A 161 -13.11 -6.24 -13.63
C PRO A 161 -13.79 -5.47 -12.49
N LEU A 162 -13.77 -4.13 -12.57
CA LEU A 162 -14.37 -3.20 -11.61
C LEU A 162 -13.79 -3.22 -10.18
N ARG A 163 -12.73 -3.99 -9.90
CA ARG A 163 -12.05 -3.99 -8.59
C ARG A 163 -11.00 -2.87 -8.43
N VAL A 164 -10.49 -2.34 -9.54
CA VAL A 164 -9.50 -1.26 -9.55
C VAL A 164 -9.95 -0.16 -10.51
N ALA A 165 -9.75 1.11 -10.12
CA ALA A 165 -10.01 2.27 -10.97
C ALA A 165 -9.29 2.15 -12.33
N ASN A 166 -9.94 2.62 -13.40
CA ASN A 166 -9.48 2.53 -14.79
C ASN A 166 -9.19 1.12 -15.33
N ASN A 167 -9.43 0.05 -14.54
CA ASN A 167 -8.87 -1.29 -14.74
C ASN A 167 -7.31 -1.29 -14.76
N ASP A 168 -6.69 -0.39 -14.01
CA ASP A 168 -5.24 -0.38 -13.78
C ASP A 168 -4.79 -1.68 -13.06
N ASN A 169 -3.57 -2.15 -13.35
CA ASN A 169 -2.97 -3.31 -12.67
C ASN A 169 -1.49 -3.09 -12.30
N GLY A 170 -0.98 -4.00 -11.45
CA GLY A 170 0.38 -3.98 -10.94
C GLY A 170 1.43 -4.61 -11.87
N ASP A 171 1.06 -5.08 -13.06
CA ASP A 171 1.86 -5.96 -13.93
C ASP A 171 3.27 -5.42 -14.22
N VAL A 172 3.32 -4.13 -14.52
CA VAL A 172 4.54 -3.35 -14.75
C VAL A 172 4.80 -2.40 -13.57
N ALA A 173 3.77 -1.86 -12.92
CA ALA A 173 3.90 -0.86 -11.86
C ALA A 173 4.93 0.24 -12.21
N CYS A 174 6.05 0.33 -11.47
CA CYS A 174 7.17 1.23 -11.78
C CYS A 174 8.37 0.49 -12.41
N ASP A 175 8.26 -0.82 -12.64
CA ASP A 175 9.29 -1.70 -13.19
C ASP A 175 10.59 -1.76 -12.36
N SER A 176 10.48 -1.54 -11.04
CA SER A 176 11.62 -1.61 -10.11
C SER A 176 12.30 -2.98 -10.05
N TYR A 177 11.64 -4.05 -10.52
CA TYR A 177 12.27 -5.35 -10.70
C TYR A 177 13.48 -5.29 -11.64
N HIS A 178 13.41 -4.47 -12.70
CA HIS A 178 14.49 -4.24 -13.65
C HIS A 178 15.28 -2.95 -13.36
N LYS A 179 14.70 -1.99 -12.62
CA LYS A 179 15.19 -0.60 -12.46
C LYS A 179 15.83 -0.29 -11.10
N ILE A 180 16.58 -1.24 -10.56
CA ILE A 180 17.33 -1.09 -9.30
C ILE A 180 18.23 0.16 -9.33
N ALA A 181 18.93 0.41 -10.44
CA ALA A 181 19.88 1.52 -10.53
C ALA A 181 19.19 2.88 -10.48
N GLU A 182 18.09 3.04 -11.22
CA GLU A 182 17.29 4.27 -11.26
C GLU A 182 16.63 4.56 -9.89
N ASP A 183 16.17 3.53 -9.20
CA ASP A 183 15.60 3.66 -7.85
C ASP A 183 16.67 4.08 -6.82
N VAL A 184 17.86 3.48 -6.88
CA VAL A 184 19.00 3.88 -6.03
C VAL A 184 19.42 5.33 -6.32
N VAL A 185 19.45 5.76 -7.59
CA VAL A 185 19.72 7.17 -7.96
C VAL A 185 18.67 8.11 -7.40
N ALA A 186 17.38 7.77 -7.50
CA ALA A 186 16.30 8.56 -6.91
C ALA A 186 16.48 8.71 -5.39
N LEU A 187 16.88 7.64 -4.70
CA LEU A 187 17.15 7.65 -3.25
C LEU A 187 18.41 8.43 -2.87
N GLN A 188 19.49 8.31 -3.64
CA GLN A 188 20.69 9.12 -3.44
C GLN A 188 20.40 10.62 -3.63
N SER A 189 19.55 10.99 -4.59
CA SER A 189 19.14 12.39 -4.80
C SER A 189 18.42 13.01 -3.60
N LEU A 190 17.73 12.18 -2.82
CA LEU A 190 17.07 12.54 -1.57
C LEU A 190 18.00 12.50 -0.35
N GLY A 191 19.26 12.06 -0.50
CA GLY A 191 20.24 11.94 0.60
C GLY A 191 19.82 10.94 1.69
N VAL A 192 19.17 9.83 1.32
CA VAL A 192 18.58 8.91 2.29
C VAL A 192 19.60 8.10 3.09
N SER A 193 19.26 7.76 4.35
CA SER A 193 20.09 6.85 5.16
C SER A 193 19.49 5.46 5.36
N HIS A 194 18.22 5.23 5.02
CA HIS A 194 17.61 3.90 4.94
C HIS A 194 16.68 3.77 3.73
N TYR A 195 16.33 2.52 3.39
CA TYR A 195 15.24 2.17 2.47
C TYR A 195 14.40 1.04 3.07
N ARG A 196 13.18 1.33 3.50
CA ARG A 196 12.12 0.35 3.78
C ARG A 196 11.61 -0.28 2.47
N PHE A 197 11.54 -1.60 2.42
CA PHE A 197 10.89 -2.27 1.31
C PHE A 197 10.34 -3.61 1.77
N SER A 198 9.27 -4.08 1.15
CA SER A 198 8.79 -5.43 1.34
C SER A 198 9.42 -6.40 0.37
N ILE A 199 9.48 -7.65 0.80
CA ILE A 199 9.77 -8.77 -0.07
C ILE A 199 8.43 -9.35 -0.50
N SER A 200 8.26 -9.61 -1.79
CA SER A 200 7.03 -10.23 -2.25
C SER A 200 7.05 -11.72 -1.91
N TRP A 201 6.11 -12.16 -1.08
CA TRP A 201 6.02 -13.55 -0.65
C TRP A 201 5.84 -14.45 -1.88
N SER A 202 4.91 -14.08 -2.77
CA SER A 202 4.67 -14.81 -4.03
C SER A 202 5.88 -14.84 -4.98
N ARG A 203 6.82 -13.88 -4.88
CA ARG A 203 8.06 -13.88 -5.67
C ARG A 203 9.10 -14.85 -5.12
N VAL A 204 9.21 -14.97 -3.80
CA VAL A 204 10.21 -15.86 -3.13
C VAL A 204 9.70 -17.29 -2.97
N LEU A 205 8.43 -17.48 -2.58
CA LEU A 205 7.77 -18.77 -2.43
C LEU A 205 6.50 -18.77 -3.32
N PRO A 206 6.56 -19.25 -4.57
CA PRO A 206 5.47 -19.13 -5.54
C PRO A 206 4.14 -19.80 -5.17
N ASP A 207 4.18 -20.92 -4.44
CA ASP A 207 2.98 -21.56 -3.85
C ASP A 207 2.73 -21.13 -2.39
N GLY A 208 3.55 -20.20 -1.88
CA GLY A 208 3.56 -19.71 -0.50
C GLY A 208 4.29 -20.61 0.50
N THR A 209 4.75 -21.80 0.10
CA THR A 209 5.37 -22.79 0.98
C THR A 209 6.87 -22.94 0.73
N THR A 210 7.58 -23.55 1.68
CA THR A 210 9.02 -23.82 1.57
C THR A 210 9.36 -24.99 0.63
N ARG A 211 8.38 -25.60 -0.05
CA ARG A 211 8.59 -26.70 -1.02
C ARG A 211 9.44 -26.28 -2.22
N PHE A 212 9.29 -25.04 -2.67
CA PHE A 212 10.08 -24.47 -3.74
C PHE A 212 10.43 -23.01 -3.43
N VAL A 213 11.72 -22.75 -3.21
CA VAL A 213 12.26 -21.39 -3.09
C VAL A 213 12.67 -20.92 -4.48
N ASN A 214 12.09 -19.82 -4.93
CA ASN A 214 12.47 -19.19 -6.18
C ASN A 214 13.77 -18.40 -6.00
N GLU A 215 14.89 -19.05 -6.34
CA GLU A 215 16.23 -18.45 -6.25
C GLU A 215 16.41 -17.21 -7.15
N ALA A 216 15.70 -17.10 -8.27
CA ALA A 216 15.77 -15.91 -9.13
C ALA A 216 15.07 -14.70 -8.46
N GLY A 217 13.87 -14.94 -7.92
CA GLY A 217 13.13 -13.96 -7.11
C GLY A 217 13.89 -13.51 -5.88
N LEU A 218 14.53 -14.44 -5.16
CA LEU A 218 15.37 -14.11 -4.01
C LEU A 218 16.65 -13.36 -4.40
N SER A 219 17.27 -13.74 -5.53
CA SER A 219 18.47 -13.06 -6.06
C SER A 219 18.22 -11.61 -6.45
N TYR A 220 16.99 -11.24 -6.86
CA TYR A 220 16.62 -9.83 -7.04
C TYR A 220 16.77 -9.04 -5.74
N TYR A 221 16.21 -9.52 -4.62
CA TYR A 221 16.33 -8.84 -3.34
C TYR A 221 17.77 -8.79 -2.83
N VAL A 222 18.59 -9.84 -3.05
CA VAL A 222 20.03 -9.80 -2.74
C VAL A 222 20.72 -8.67 -3.51
N ARG A 223 20.54 -8.60 -4.84
CA ARG A 223 21.13 -7.52 -5.67
C ARG A 223 20.66 -6.13 -5.24
N PHE A 224 19.38 -6.01 -4.87
CA PHE A 224 18.80 -4.74 -4.45
C PHE A 224 19.35 -4.27 -3.09
N ILE A 225 19.43 -5.17 -2.10
CA ILE A 225 20.07 -4.92 -0.81
C ILE A 225 21.54 -4.52 -0.99
N ASP A 226 22.27 -5.22 -1.85
CA ASP A 226 23.68 -4.90 -2.13
C ASP A 226 23.84 -3.53 -2.80
N ALA A 227 22.94 -3.16 -3.72
CA ALA A 227 22.94 -1.83 -4.34
C ALA A 227 22.62 -0.71 -3.33
N LEU A 228 21.67 -0.93 -2.42
CA LEU A 228 21.35 -0.01 -1.33
C LEU A 228 22.55 0.18 -0.37
N LEU A 229 23.15 -0.92 0.09
CA LEU A 229 24.31 -0.88 0.98
C LEU A 229 25.53 -0.24 0.31
N ALA A 230 25.79 -0.52 -0.97
CA ALA A 230 26.84 0.14 -1.75
C ALA A 230 26.60 1.66 -1.91
N ALA A 231 25.34 2.09 -1.93
CA ALA A 231 24.94 3.50 -1.92
C ALA A 231 24.96 4.14 -0.51
N GLY A 232 25.31 3.40 0.55
CA GLY A 232 25.31 3.88 1.93
C GLY A 232 23.91 3.93 2.57
N ILE A 233 22.95 3.20 2.02
CA ILE A 233 21.53 3.22 2.41
C ILE A 233 21.21 1.91 3.15
N THR A 234 20.83 2.00 4.43
CA THR A 234 20.51 0.82 5.26
C THR A 234 19.14 0.23 4.87
N PRO A 235 19.05 -1.06 4.51
CA PRO A 235 17.76 -1.69 4.22
C PRO A 235 16.93 -1.89 5.50
N GLN A 236 15.63 -1.60 5.41
CA GLN A 236 14.62 -2.03 6.36
C GLN A 236 13.63 -2.92 5.60
N VAL A 237 13.31 -4.11 6.12
CA VAL A 237 12.56 -5.09 5.33
C VAL A 237 11.23 -5.43 5.97
N THR A 238 10.15 -5.16 5.24
CA THR A 238 8.80 -5.62 5.55
C THR A 238 8.60 -7.04 4.99
N LEU A 239 8.30 -8.04 5.82
CA LEU A 239 8.12 -9.41 5.33
C LEU A 239 6.84 -9.53 4.48
N TYR A 240 5.75 -8.89 4.91
CA TYR A 240 4.46 -8.94 4.24
C TYR A 240 3.82 -7.55 4.10
N HIS A 241 3.54 -7.16 2.85
CA HIS A 241 2.81 -5.95 2.50
C HIS A 241 1.67 -6.31 1.54
N TRP A 242 0.73 -7.11 2.06
CA TRP A 242 -0.60 -7.40 1.47
C TRP A 242 -0.62 -8.28 0.23
N ASP A 243 0.52 -8.78 -0.22
CA ASP A 243 0.69 -9.51 -1.47
C ASP A 243 0.67 -11.04 -1.28
N LEU A 244 -0.27 -11.53 -0.47
CA LEU A 244 -0.37 -12.94 -0.10
C LEU A 244 -0.37 -13.83 -1.34
N PRO A 245 0.40 -14.93 -1.40
CA PRO A 245 0.32 -15.87 -2.51
C PRO A 245 -1.11 -16.38 -2.67
N GLN A 246 -1.66 -16.33 -3.88
CA GLN A 246 -3.04 -16.73 -4.18
C GLN A 246 -3.30 -18.18 -3.74
N ALA A 247 -2.32 -19.07 -3.91
CA ALA A 247 -2.40 -20.45 -3.44
C ALA A 247 -2.66 -20.58 -1.93
N LEU A 248 -2.20 -19.63 -1.11
CA LEU A 248 -2.53 -19.58 0.32
C LEU A 248 -3.92 -19.00 0.58
N GLN A 249 -4.35 -18.03 -0.23
CA GLN A 249 -5.72 -17.52 -0.17
C GLN A 249 -6.76 -18.57 -0.59
N ASP A 250 -6.45 -19.42 -1.56
CA ASP A 250 -7.34 -20.47 -2.06
C ASP A 250 -7.63 -21.55 -0.98
N ILE A 251 -6.73 -21.70 0.01
CA ILE A 251 -6.93 -22.54 1.20
C ILE A 251 -7.43 -21.74 2.43
N GLY A 252 -7.90 -20.50 2.25
CA GLY A 252 -8.53 -19.66 3.27
C GLY A 252 -7.74 -18.41 3.67
N GLY A 253 -6.46 -18.30 3.29
CA GLY A 253 -5.62 -17.14 3.59
C GLY A 253 -5.53 -16.85 5.08
N TRP A 254 -5.73 -15.58 5.47
CA TRP A 254 -5.65 -15.18 6.88
C TRP A 254 -6.79 -15.71 7.75
N GLU A 255 -7.91 -16.19 7.19
CA GLU A 255 -8.94 -16.90 7.99
C GLU A 255 -8.50 -18.31 8.42
N ASN A 256 -7.46 -18.90 7.79
CA ASN A 256 -6.96 -20.24 8.11
C ASN A 256 -5.75 -20.17 9.05
N GLU A 257 -5.87 -20.73 10.26
CA GLU A 257 -4.82 -20.71 11.30
C GLU A 257 -3.47 -21.28 10.83
N THR A 258 -3.43 -22.20 9.85
CA THR A 258 -2.16 -22.72 9.31
C THR A 258 -1.26 -21.63 8.73
N ILE A 259 -1.83 -20.46 8.38
CA ILE A 259 -1.07 -19.29 7.91
C ILE A 259 -0.02 -18.81 8.92
N VAL A 260 -0.25 -19.00 10.23
CA VAL A 260 0.69 -18.63 11.30
C VAL A 260 2.02 -19.36 11.13
N GLN A 261 1.96 -20.66 10.89
CA GLN A 261 3.14 -21.49 10.68
C GLN A 261 3.76 -21.25 9.29
N LEU A 262 2.96 -21.06 8.24
CA LEU A 262 3.47 -20.76 6.90
C LEU A 262 4.20 -19.41 6.84
N PHE A 263 3.69 -18.38 7.53
CA PHE A 263 4.35 -17.09 7.64
C PHE A 263 5.66 -17.17 8.44
N LYS A 264 5.69 -17.99 9.51
CA LYS A 264 6.92 -18.29 10.27
C LYS A 264 7.97 -18.97 9.38
N GLU A 265 7.58 -19.92 8.53
CA GLU A 265 8.48 -20.59 7.59
C GLU A 265 9.02 -19.66 6.50
N TYR A 266 8.16 -18.79 5.96
CA TYR A 266 8.56 -17.73 5.05
C TYR A 266 9.57 -16.76 5.70
N ALA A 267 9.31 -16.31 6.93
CA ALA A 267 10.24 -15.52 7.72
C ALA A 267 11.58 -16.25 7.96
N ASP A 268 11.56 -17.57 8.22
CA ASP A 268 12.77 -18.39 8.41
C ASP A 268 13.65 -18.46 7.16
N VAL A 269 13.05 -18.43 5.96
CA VAL A 269 13.79 -18.31 4.69
C VAL A 269 14.44 -16.93 4.59
N LEU A 270 13.70 -15.85 4.85
CA LEU A 270 14.21 -14.48 4.68
C LEU A 270 15.29 -14.11 5.70
N PHE A 271 15.09 -14.42 6.98
CA PHE A 271 16.11 -14.20 8.02
C PHE A 271 17.39 -14.97 7.74
N ARG A 272 17.30 -16.23 7.29
CA ARG A 272 18.46 -17.04 6.92
C ARG A 272 19.24 -16.48 5.74
N ARG A 273 18.52 -16.01 4.71
CA ARG A 273 19.11 -15.67 3.40
C ARG A 273 19.55 -14.22 3.26
N LEU A 274 19.01 -13.31 4.09
CA LEU A 274 19.23 -11.86 3.97
C LEU A 274 19.60 -11.17 5.29
N GLY A 275 19.46 -11.83 6.45
CA GLY A 275 19.70 -11.23 7.77
C GLY A 275 21.17 -11.04 8.15
N ASP A 276 22.10 -11.51 7.32
CA ASP A 276 23.51 -11.08 7.34
C ASP A 276 23.63 -9.58 7.03
N LYS A 277 22.84 -9.10 6.06
CA LYS A 277 22.82 -7.71 5.56
C LYS A 277 21.69 -6.86 6.14
N VAL A 278 20.52 -7.45 6.37
CA VAL A 278 19.31 -6.76 6.85
C VAL A 278 19.24 -6.80 8.37
N LYS A 279 19.19 -5.60 9.00
CA LYS A 279 19.22 -5.42 10.46
C LYS A 279 17.95 -4.78 11.03
N PHE A 280 16.96 -4.52 10.20
CA PHE A 280 15.71 -3.89 10.61
C PHE A 280 14.56 -4.58 9.89
N TRP A 281 13.71 -5.26 10.66
CA TRP A 281 12.63 -6.10 10.14
C TRP A 281 11.27 -5.59 10.62
N ILE A 282 10.30 -5.57 9.71
CA ILE A 282 8.89 -5.33 9.98
C ILE A 282 8.15 -6.60 9.55
N THR A 283 7.38 -7.24 10.41
CA THR A 283 6.69 -8.49 10.05
C THR A 283 5.53 -8.21 9.09
N LEU A 284 4.57 -7.41 9.53
CA LEU A 284 3.34 -7.09 8.80
C LEU A 284 3.24 -5.57 8.66
N ASN A 285 2.89 -5.09 7.47
CA ASN A 285 2.37 -3.74 7.32
C ASN A 285 0.85 -3.73 7.53
N GLU A 286 0.38 -2.89 8.46
CA GLU A 286 -1.04 -2.56 8.62
C GLU A 286 -1.99 -3.75 8.69
N PRO A 287 -1.91 -4.56 9.77
CA PRO A 287 -2.82 -5.66 9.99
C PRO A 287 -4.29 -5.21 10.06
N PHE A 288 -4.57 -3.95 10.43
CA PHE A 288 -5.89 -3.35 10.34
C PHE A 288 -6.46 -3.39 8.92
N VAL A 289 -5.72 -2.89 7.92
CA VAL A 289 -6.22 -2.86 6.54
C VAL A 289 -6.34 -4.26 5.97
N ILE A 290 -5.39 -5.16 6.27
CA ILE A 290 -5.46 -6.57 5.85
C ILE A 290 -6.77 -7.18 6.37
N ALA A 291 -7.07 -7.06 7.66
CA ALA A 291 -8.24 -7.64 8.29
C ALA A 291 -9.55 -6.93 7.90
N ALA A 292 -9.66 -5.61 8.12
CA ALA A 292 -10.88 -4.85 7.95
C ALA A 292 -11.22 -4.57 6.48
N HIS A 293 -10.25 -4.24 5.62
CA HIS A 293 -10.51 -3.94 4.21
C HIS A 293 -10.42 -5.17 3.31
N GLY A 294 -9.52 -6.12 3.62
CA GLY A 294 -9.36 -7.38 2.87
C GLY A 294 -10.46 -8.41 3.15
N TYR A 295 -10.85 -8.57 4.43
CA TYR A 295 -11.84 -9.58 4.89
C TYR A 295 -13.14 -8.99 5.44
N GLY A 296 -13.28 -7.66 5.51
CA GLY A 296 -14.47 -6.98 6.07
C GLY A 296 -15.27 -6.22 5.02
N SER A 297 -14.78 -5.09 4.55
CA SER A 297 -15.45 -4.27 3.52
C SER A 297 -15.19 -4.79 2.09
N GLY A 298 -14.14 -5.57 1.88
CA GLY A 298 -13.77 -6.15 0.58
C GLY A 298 -13.30 -5.13 -0.47
N VAL A 299 -12.87 -3.95 -0.03
CA VAL A 299 -12.32 -2.87 -0.89
C VAL A 299 -10.85 -3.08 -1.25
N SER A 300 -10.14 -3.91 -0.48
CA SER A 300 -8.77 -4.36 -0.74
C SER A 300 -8.76 -5.86 -1.04
N ALA A 301 -7.72 -6.37 -1.71
CA ALA A 301 -7.53 -7.81 -1.88
C ALA A 301 -7.51 -8.53 -0.50
N PRO A 302 -8.10 -9.72 -0.35
CA PRO A 302 -8.72 -10.58 -1.37
C PRO A 302 -10.15 -10.18 -1.79
N GLY A 303 -10.71 -9.10 -1.25
CA GLY A 303 -12.02 -8.58 -1.65
C GLY A 303 -13.22 -9.29 -1.02
N ILE A 304 -13.03 -9.86 0.18
CA ILE A 304 -14.03 -10.60 0.95
C ILE A 304 -14.89 -9.61 1.75
N SER A 305 -16.21 -9.63 1.52
CA SER A 305 -17.18 -8.75 2.18
C SER A 305 -18.49 -9.43 2.63
N PHE A 306 -18.59 -10.75 2.45
CA PHE A 306 -19.81 -11.51 2.75
C PHE A 306 -19.88 -12.06 4.20
N ARG A 307 -18.83 -11.86 5.00
CA ARG A 307 -18.76 -12.18 6.44
C ARG A 307 -18.18 -11.01 7.29
N PRO A 308 -18.70 -9.77 7.13
CA PRO A 308 -18.02 -8.56 7.64
C PRO A 308 -17.97 -8.46 9.18
N GLY A 309 -18.75 -9.29 9.89
CA GLY A 309 -18.76 -9.36 11.36
C GLY A 309 -17.98 -10.54 11.96
N THR A 310 -17.29 -11.36 11.17
CA THR A 310 -16.49 -12.50 11.68
C THR A 310 -15.14 -12.68 10.96
N ALA A 311 -15.11 -12.58 9.63
CA ALA A 311 -13.88 -12.79 8.86
C ALA A 311 -12.73 -11.81 9.23
N PRO A 312 -12.98 -10.50 9.48
CA PRO A 312 -11.93 -9.59 9.96
C PRO A 312 -11.33 -10.01 11.29
N TYR A 313 -12.14 -10.53 12.21
CA TYR A 313 -11.68 -10.92 13.54
C TYR A 313 -10.84 -12.19 13.49
N THR A 314 -11.23 -13.18 12.69
CA THR A 314 -10.42 -14.39 12.44
C THR A 314 -9.09 -14.04 11.76
N ALA A 315 -9.11 -13.19 10.72
CA ALA A 315 -7.91 -12.73 10.05
C ALA A 315 -6.98 -11.95 10.99
N GLY A 316 -7.53 -10.99 11.75
CA GLY A 316 -6.79 -10.21 12.73
C GLY A 316 -6.12 -11.06 13.83
N HIS A 317 -6.83 -12.07 14.33
CA HIS A 317 -6.30 -13.01 15.32
C HIS A 317 -5.08 -13.81 14.79
N ASN A 318 -5.19 -14.33 13.57
CA ASN A 318 -4.09 -15.07 12.93
C ASN A 318 -2.91 -14.14 12.56
N LEU A 319 -3.16 -12.90 12.15
CA LEU A 319 -2.11 -11.89 11.91
C LEU A 319 -1.27 -11.62 13.16
N ILE A 320 -1.91 -11.45 14.33
CA ILE A 320 -1.21 -11.22 15.61
C ILE A 320 -0.35 -12.45 15.99
N LYS A 321 -0.91 -13.67 15.88
CA LYS A 321 -0.18 -14.93 16.14
C LYS A 321 1.00 -15.11 15.17
N ALA A 322 0.82 -14.80 13.90
CA ALA A 322 1.87 -14.87 12.88
C ALA A 322 3.02 -13.89 13.15
N HIS A 323 2.71 -12.66 13.55
CA HIS A 323 3.73 -11.69 13.98
C HIS A 323 4.52 -12.20 15.19
N ALA A 324 3.84 -12.66 16.25
CA ALA A 324 4.49 -13.15 17.47
C ALA A 324 5.43 -14.32 17.16
N GLU A 325 4.99 -15.31 16.37
CA GLU A 325 5.83 -16.45 16.00
C GLU A 325 7.03 -16.09 15.11
N ALA A 326 6.91 -15.07 14.25
CA ALA A 326 8.03 -14.54 13.48
C ALA A 326 9.03 -13.75 14.36
N TRP A 327 8.54 -12.99 15.36
CA TRP A 327 9.41 -12.32 16.34
C TRP A 327 10.19 -13.33 17.18
N HIS A 328 9.52 -14.35 17.73
CA HIS A 328 10.19 -15.40 18.51
C HIS A 328 11.19 -16.19 17.68
N LEU A 329 10.86 -16.54 16.44
CA LEU A 329 11.80 -17.14 15.50
C LEU A 329 13.06 -16.27 15.32
N TYR A 330 12.90 -14.96 15.12
CA TYR A 330 14.04 -14.05 15.00
C TYR A 330 14.86 -14.02 16.29
N ASN A 331 14.19 -13.83 17.43
CA ASN A 331 14.78 -13.74 18.75
C ASN A 331 15.63 -14.98 19.09
N ASP A 332 15.04 -16.17 18.94
CA ASP A 332 15.59 -17.43 19.45
C ASP A 332 16.67 -18.00 18.53
N LYS A 333 16.61 -17.74 17.22
CA LYS A 333 17.48 -18.35 16.20
C LYS A 333 18.47 -17.39 15.54
N TYR A 334 18.12 -16.11 15.41
CA TYR A 334 18.85 -15.17 14.54
C TYR A 334 19.42 -13.95 15.27
N ARG A 335 18.74 -13.41 16.28
CA ARG A 335 19.13 -12.16 16.96
C ARG A 335 20.57 -12.20 17.48
N GLY A 336 20.98 -13.30 18.10
CA GLY A 336 22.33 -13.46 18.66
C GLY A 336 23.47 -13.48 17.64
N SER A 337 23.22 -13.85 16.38
CA SER A 337 24.23 -13.87 15.31
C SER A 337 24.10 -12.69 14.34
N GLN A 338 22.90 -12.14 14.17
CA GLN A 338 22.61 -11.10 13.20
C GLN A 338 22.57 -9.69 13.81
N GLY A 339 22.21 -9.53 15.08
CA GLY A 339 22.21 -8.25 15.80
C GLY A 339 21.19 -7.22 15.28
N GLY A 340 20.13 -7.65 14.60
CA GLY A 340 19.07 -6.76 14.11
C GLY A 340 17.91 -6.55 15.09
N VAL A 341 17.00 -5.67 14.69
CA VAL A 341 15.71 -5.40 15.36
C VAL A 341 14.54 -5.87 14.51
N ILE A 342 13.44 -6.26 15.15
CA ILE A 342 12.21 -6.74 14.55
C ILE A 342 10.96 -6.22 15.28
N SER A 343 9.94 -5.83 14.53
CA SER A 343 8.62 -5.50 15.09
C SER A 343 7.50 -5.61 14.03
N ILE A 344 6.34 -5.06 14.32
CA ILE A 344 5.21 -4.84 13.42
C ILE A 344 5.04 -3.35 13.10
N THR A 345 4.32 -3.06 12.03
CA THR A 345 3.86 -1.72 11.70
C THR A 345 2.33 -1.63 11.84
N ILE A 346 1.87 -0.78 12.76
CA ILE A 346 0.45 -0.53 13.07
C ILE A 346 0.01 0.81 12.49
N SER A 347 -1.25 0.91 12.08
CA SER A 347 -1.86 2.17 11.64
C SER A 347 -2.99 2.66 12.50
N SER A 348 -3.12 3.99 12.54
CA SER A 348 -4.31 4.65 13.05
C SER A 348 -4.37 6.08 12.53
N ASP A 349 -5.56 6.46 12.06
CA ASP A 349 -5.95 7.85 12.03
C ASP A 349 -6.13 8.36 13.47
N TRP A 350 -6.00 9.67 13.66
CA TRP A 350 -6.39 10.29 14.92
C TRP A 350 -7.88 10.61 14.90
N ALA A 351 -8.56 10.55 16.04
CA ALA A 351 -9.97 10.92 16.14
C ALA A 351 -10.15 12.04 17.17
N GLU A 352 -10.72 13.16 16.73
CA GLU A 352 -11.32 14.15 17.63
C GLU A 352 -12.82 13.84 17.78
N PRO A 353 -13.45 14.19 18.91
CA PRO A 353 -14.90 14.21 18.99
C PRO A 353 -15.47 15.24 17.99
N ARG A 354 -16.51 14.86 17.26
CA ARG A 354 -17.23 15.78 16.37
C ARG A 354 -17.89 16.93 17.15
N ASP A 355 -18.41 16.63 18.34
CA ASP A 355 -18.80 17.63 19.34
C ASP A 355 -18.03 17.36 20.65
N PRO A 356 -17.03 18.20 21.02
CA PRO A 356 -16.24 18.01 22.23
C PRO A 356 -17.02 18.27 23.53
N SER A 357 -18.20 18.89 23.46
CA SER A 357 -19.09 19.05 24.62
C SER A 357 -19.97 17.83 24.86
N LYS A 358 -20.09 16.93 23.88
CA LYS A 358 -20.90 15.73 23.92
C LYS A 358 -20.10 14.50 24.33
N GLN A 359 -20.38 13.95 25.51
CA GLN A 359 -19.64 12.84 26.09
C GLN A 359 -19.66 11.57 25.20
N GLU A 360 -20.76 11.24 24.51
CA GLU A 360 -20.78 10.08 23.62
C GLU A 360 -19.88 10.24 22.38
N ASP A 361 -19.65 11.48 21.91
CA ASP A 361 -18.74 11.76 20.79
C ASP A 361 -17.26 11.70 21.26
N VAL A 362 -16.97 12.10 22.51
CA VAL A 362 -15.66 11.90 23.17
C VAL A 362 -15.33 10.41 23.33
N GLU A 363 -16.30 9.61 23.76
CA GLU A 363 -16.14 8.15 23.88
C GLU A 363 -16.05 7.46 22.51
N ALA A 364 -16.80 7.94 21.51
CA ALA A 364 -16.68 7.47 20.14
C ALA A 364 -15.29 7.75 19.55
N ALA A 365 -14.70 8.92 19.81
CA ALA A 365 -13.33 9.24 19.38
C ALA A 365 -12.29 8.30 19.99
N ARG A 366 -12.33 8.07 21.32
CA ARG A 366 -11.45 7.09 21.99
C ARG A 366 -11.63 5.69 21.42
N ARG A 367 -12.89 5.28 21.22
CA ARG A 367 -13.26 3.96 20.68
C ARG A 367 -12.81 3.78 19.23
N TYR A 368 -12.80 4.84 18.41
CA TYR A 368 -12.25 4.82 17.06
C TYR A 368 -10.78 4.38 17.06
N VAL A 369 -9.95 5.09 17.83
CA VAL A 369 -8.50 4.83 17.91
C VAL A 369 -8.22 3.44 18.47
N GLN A 370 -8.99 2.99 19.47
CA GLN A 370 -8.86 1.64 20.03
C GLN A 370 -9.28 0.53 19.05
N PHE A 371 -10.32 0.72 18.23
CA PHE A 371 -10.72 -0.29 17.24
C PHE A 371 -9.84 -0.32 15.98
N MET A 372 -9.08 0.75 15.69
CA MET A 372 -8.14 0.82 14.57
C MET A 372 -6.72 0.44 15.00
N GLY A 373 -6.02 1.35 15.69
CA GLY A 373 -4.66 1.11 16.17
C GLY A 373 -4.61 0.16 17.38
N GLY A 374 -5.49 0.38 18.37
CA GLY A 374 -5.51 -0.39 19.61
C GLY A 374 -5.72 -1.90 19.40
N TRP A 375 -6.54 -2.30 18.43
CA TRP A 375 -6.87 -3.70 18.12
C TRP A 375 -5.61 -4.57 17.92
N PHE A 376 -4.60 -4.02 17.25
CA PHE A 376 -3.33 -4.71 17.01
C PHE A 376 -2.21 -4.27 17.95
N ALA A 377 -2.27 -3.05 18.48
CA ALA A 377 -1.25 -2.55 19.41
C ALA A 377 -1.38 -3.13 20.83
N HIS A 378 -2.58 -3.27 21.40
CA HIS A 378 -2.76 -3.79 22.76
C HIS A 378 -2.17 -5.20 22.99
N PRO A 379 -2.43 -6.19 22.12
CA PRO A 379 -1.88 -7.52 22.31
C PRO A 379 -0.35 -7.53 22.33
N ILE A 380 0.29 -6.74 21.47
CA ILE A 380 1.73 -6.78 21.25
C ILE A 380 2.48 -5.88 22.26
N PHE A 381 1.98 -4.68 22.51
CA PHE A 381 2.69 -3.61 23.23
C PHE A 381 2.23 -3.39 24.68
N SER A 382 1.22 -4.12 25.17
CA SER A 382 0.67 -3.92 26.53
C SER A 382 0.55 -5.22 27.34
N ASN A 383 -0.41 -6.09 27.02
CA ASN A 383 -0.82 -7.16 27.94
C ASN A 383 -1.07 -8.55 27.29
N GLY A 384 -0.90 -8.69 25.97
CA GLY A 384 -1.16 -9.95 25.27
C GLY A 384 -2.59 -10.15 24.78
N ASP A 385 -3.53 -9.26 25.13
CA ASP A 385 -4.95 -9.40 24.85
C ASP A 385 -5.51 -8.19 24.07
N TYR A 386 -6.72 -8.33 23.54
CA TYR A 386 -7.42 -7.25 22.83
C TYR A 386 -7.85 -6.10 23.78
N PRO A 387 -8.05 -4.87 23.25
CA PRO A 387 -8.60 -3.77 24.04
C PRO A 387 -9.93 -4.15 24.70
N GLU A 388 -10.12 -3.82 25.97
CA GLU A 388 -11.32 -4.23 26.72
C GLU A 388 -12.61 -3.73 26.07
N VAL A 389 -12.62 -2.45 25.64
CA VAL A 389 -13.73 -1.83 24.88
C VAL A 389 -14.11 -2.60 23.60
N MET A 390 -13.17 -3.34 23.01
CA MET A 390 -13.41 -4.15 21.83
C MET A 390 -14.03 -5.51 22.20
N LYS A 391 -13.48 -6.19 23.23
CA LYS A 391 -14.00 -7.46 23.74
C LYS A 391 -15.44 -7.33 24.23
N THR A 392 -15.70 -6.37 25.12
CA THR A 392 -17.02 -6.15 25.73
C THR A 392 -18.09 -5.88 24.66
N ARG A 393 -17.83 -4.94 23.74
CA ARG A 393 -18.83 -4.54 22.73
C ARG A 393 -19.12 -5.63 21.70
N ILE A 394 -18.11 -6.37 21.25
CA ILE A 394 -18.33 -7.46 20.29
C ILE A 394 -19.06 -8.62 20.98
N LEU A 395 -18.77 -8.90 22.25
CA LEU A 395 -19.53 -9.89 23.04
C LEU A 395 -20.99 -9.46 23.19
N GLU A 396 -21.27 -8.26 23.72
CA GLU A 396 -22.62 -7.70 23.90
C GLU A 396 -23.44 -7.77 22.60
N ARG A 397 -22.86 -7.33 21.48
CA ARG A 397 -23.55 -7.36 20.18
C ARG A 397 -23.70 -8.77 19.61
N SER A 398 -22.80 -9.69 19.93
CA SER A 398 -22.96 -11.10 19.54
C SER A 398 -24.11 -11.74 20.30
N LEU A 399 -24.21 -11.50 21.61
CA LEU A 399 -25.33 -11.93 22.45
C LEU A 399 -26.66 -11.30 21.98
N ALA A 400 -26.67 -9.99 21.69
CA ALA A 400 -27.85 -9.29 21.16
C ALA A 400 -28.28 -9.77 19.76
N ALA A 401 -27.36 -10.35 18.97
CA ALA A 401 -27.65 -11.02 17.71
C ALA A 401 -28.06 -12.49 17.87
N GLY A 402 -28.24 -12.99 19.10
CA GLY A 402 -28.67 -14.36 19.40
C GLY A 402 -27.55 -15.41 19.34
N LEU A 403 -26.28 -15.00 19.31
CA LEU A 403 -25.15 -15.92 19.37
C LEU A 403 -24.82 -16.29 20.82
N SER A 404 -24.37 -17.51 21.06
CA SER A 404 -23.99 -18.00 22.39
C SER A 404 -22.58 -17.60 22.86
N LYS A 405 -21.80 -16.94 21.99
CA LYS A 405 -20.42 -16.50 22.27
C LYS A 405 -20.03 -15.30 21.40
N SER A 406 -18.92 -14.65 21.77
CA SER A 406 -18.34 -13.56 20.98
C SER A 406 -17.95 -14.00 19.56
N ARG A 407 -18.05 -13.06 18.61
CA ARG A 407 -17.49 -13.18 17.25
C ARG A 407 -16.01 -12.81 17.17
N LEU A 408 -15.48 -12.12 18.18
CA LEU A 408 -14.04 -11.92 18.36
C LEU A 408 -13.46 -13.20 18.98
N PRO A 409 -12.47 -13.87 18.36
CA PRO A 409 -11.76 -14.98 18.99
C PRO A 409 -11.06 -14.53 20.27
N GLU A 410 -10.91 -15.43 21.24
CA GLU A 410 -10.23 -15.15 22.51
C GLU A 410 -8.82 -15.75 22.48
N PHE A 411 -7.82 -15.02 22.98
CA PHE A 411 -6.50 -15.59 23.23
C PHE A 411 -6.53 -16.39 24.54
N THR A 412 -5.97 -17.59 24.53
CA THR A 412 -5.66 -18.33 25.77
C THR A 412 -4.56 -17.61 26.57
N GLU A 413 -4.47 -17.85 27.88
CA GLU A 413 -3.40 -17.27 28.72
C GLU A 413 -1.98 -17.62 28.22
N ALA A 414 -1.83 -18.79 27.58
CA ALA A 414 -0.58 -19.18 26.92
C ALA A 414 -0.28 -18.28 25.71
N GLU A 415 -1.29 -18.00 24.87
CA GLU A 415 -1.15 -17.10 23.72
C GLU A 415 -0.94 -15.64 24.15
N LYS A 416 -1.66 -15.14 25.15
CA LYS A 416 -1.44 -13.78 25.70
C LYS A 416 0.02 -13.60 26.13
N LYS A 417 0.55 -14.55 26.91
CA LYS A 417 1.95 -14.56 27.32
C LYS A 417 2.94 -14.74 26.15
N ARG A 418 2.53 -15.42 25.08
CA ARG A 418 3.33 -15.62 23.86
C ARG A 418 3.39 -14.35 23.00
N ILE A 419 2.31 -13.58 22.95
CA ILE A 419 2.16 -12.38 22.10
C ILE A 419 2.71 -11.13 22.79
N ASN A 420 2.51 -10.99 24.11
CA ASN A 420 2.93 -9.78 24.84
C ASN A 420 4.45 -9.58 24.76
N GLY A 421 4.89 -8.37 24.40
CA GLY A 421 6.30 -8.00 24.35
C GLY A 421 7.04 -8.46 23.10
N THR A 422 6.34 -8.88 22.04
CA THR A 422 6.96 -9.32 20.77
C THR A 422 7.39 -8.17 19.85
N PHE A 423 8.01 -7.13 20.42
CA PHE A 423 8.44 -5.94 19.70
C PHE A 423 9.79 -5.40 20.18
N ASP A 424 10.58 -4.87 19.24
CA ASP A 424 11.80 -4.10 19.58
C ASP A 424 11.60 -2.58 19.42
N PHE A 425 10.54 -2.18 18.72
CA PHE A 425 10.15 -0.79 18.45
C PHE A 425 8.66 -0.74 18.07
N PHE A 426 8.03 0.43 18.11
CA PHE A 426 6.69 0.65 17.59
C PHE A 426 6.78 1.18 16.15
N GLY A 427 6.46 0.37 15.14
CA GLY A 427 6.27 0.83 13.77
C GLY A 427 4.90 1.50 13.63
N PHE A 428 4.84 2.77 13.25
CA PHE A 428 3.58 3.53 13.24
C PHE A 428 3.25 4.23 11.93
N ASN A 429 2.01 4.10 11.50
CA ASN A 429 1.50 4.62 10.25
C ASN A 429 0.35 5.60 10.50
N HIS A 430 0.45 6.80 9.95
CA HIS A 430 -0.51 7.86 10.19
C HIS A 430 -0.61 8.83 9.03
N TYR A 431 -1.80 9.37 8.79
CA TYR A 431 -2.07 10.23 7.65
C TYR A 431 -2.98 11.40 7.99
N THR A 432 -4.12 11.13 8.62
CA THR A 432 -5.20 12.10 8.78
C THR A 432 -5.83 12.01 10.18
N THR A 433 -6.62 13.03 10.49
CA THR A 433 -7.57 13.06 11.59
C THR A 433 -8.97 12.84 11.02
N VAL A 434 -9.88 12.33 11.84
CA VAL A 434 -11.33 12.32 11.61
C VAL A 434 -12.07 12.98 12.78
N LEU A 435 -13.29 13.46 12.52
CA LEU A 435 -14.26 13.82 13.55
C LEU A 435 -15.18 12.62 13.78
N ALA A 436 -15.08 12.01 14.97
CA ALA A 436 -15.81 10.81 15.36
C ALA A 436 -17.05 11.14 16.21
N TYR A 437 -18.12 10.36 16.03
CA TYR A 437 -19.35 10.47 16.81
C TYR A 437 -20.03 9.11 16.98
N ASN A 438 -20.83 8.99 18.05
CA ASN A 438 -21.48 7.71 18.36
C ASN A 438 -22.54 7.36 17.31
N LEU A 439 -22.47 6.15 16.73
CA LEU A 439 -23.49 5.63 15.82
C LEU A 439 -24.01 4.28 16.30
N ASN A 440 -25.30 4.23 16.61
CA ASN A 440 -25.98 3.04 17.09
C ASN A 440 -26.53 2.21 15.91
N TYR A 441 -25.93 1.05 15.66
CA TYR A 441 -26.39 0.11 14.66
C TYR A 441 -27.38 -0.92 15.26
N PRO A 442 -28.48 -1.27 14.56
CA PRO A 442 -29.35 -2.38 14.96
C PRO A 442 -28.56 -3.66 15.27
N ALA A 443 -29.05 -4.45 16.23
CA ALA A 443 -28.39 -5.70 16.65
C ALA A 443 -28.25 -6.72 15.50
N ALA A 444 -29.19 -6.70 14.53
CA ALA A 444 -29.14 -7.55 13.35
C ALA A 444 -28.00 -7.21 12.36
N ILE A 445 -27.37 -6.04 12.46
CA ILE A 445 -26.23 -5.67 11.60
C ILE A 445 -24.93 -6.18 12.23
N SER A 446 -24.38 -7.23 11.64
CA SER A 446 -23.13 -7.87 12.06
C SER A 446 -21.97 -7.44 11.15
N SER A 447 -21.21 -6.43 11.57
CA SER A 447 -20.02 -5.93 10.86
C SER A 447 -19.05 -5.24 11.82
N PHE A 448 -17.78 -5.14 11.42
CA PHE A 448 -16.75 -4.40 12.16
C PHE A 448 -17.20 -2.97 12.55
N ASP A 449 -17.73 -2.19 11.61
CA ASP A 449 -18.18 -0.82 11.89
C ASP A 449 -19.40 -0.77 12.82
N ALA A 450 -20.31 -1.74 12.71
CA ALA A 450 -21.46 -1.85 13.61
C ALA A 450 -21.04 -2.17 15.04
N ASP A 451 -19.97 -2.95 15.21
CA ASP A 451 -19.43 -3.31 16.52
C ASP A 451 -18.62 -2.17 17.14
N ARG A 452 -17.79 -1.50 16.33
CA ARG A 452 -17.15 -0.22 16.70
C ARG A 452 -18.20 0.80 17.12
N GLY A 453 -19.33 0.91 16.42
CA GLY A 453 -20.41 1.83 16.74
C GLY A 453 -19.96 3.29 16.72
N VAL A 454 -19.15 3.65 15.73
CA VAL A 454 -18.61 5.00 15.51
C VAL A 454 -18.75 5.33 14.05
N ALA A 455 -19.37 6.48 13.78
CA ALA A 455 -19.29 7.14 12.48
C ALA A 455 -18.19 8.21 12.52
N SER A 456 -17.62 8.49 11.35
CA SER A 456 -16.57 9.49 11.20
C SER A 456 -16.80 10.34 9.95
N ILE A 457 -16.53 11.64 10.07
CA ILE A 457 -16.50 12.60 8.97
C ILE A 457 -15.17 13.35 8.95
N ALA A 458 -14.87 13.99 7.82
CA ALA A 458 -13.86 15.03 7.76
C ALA A 458 -14.49 16.39 8.08
N ASP A 459 -13.74 17.30 8.71
CA ASP A 459 -14.09 18.71 8.73
C ASP A 459 -13.92 19.31 7.33
N SER A 460 -14.90 20.07 6.84
CA SER A 460 -14.87 20.69 5.52
C SER A 460 -13.87 21.87 5.40
N SER A 461 -13.36 22.38 6.53
CA SER A 461 -12.29 23.39 6.56
C SER A 461 -10.88 22.80 6.42
N TRP A 462 -10.70 21.49 6.59
CA TRP A 462 -9.38 20.86 6.45
C TRP A 462 -9.00 20.73 4.97
N PRO A 463 -7.76 21.09 4.58
CA PRO A 463 -7.35 21.00 3.18
C PRO A 463 -7.47 19.58 2.64
N GLU A 464 -7.97 19.47 1.41
CA GLU A 464 -8.15 18.20 0.72
C GLU A 464 -6.85 17.68 0.13
N SER A 465 -6.88 16.42 -0.33
CA SER A 465 -5.80 15.77 -1.07
C SER A 465 -6.34 15.09 -2.33
N GLY A 466 -5.50 14.35 -3.03
CA GLY A 466 -5.95 13.44 -4.08
C GLY A 466 -6.88 12.31 -3.60
N SER A 467 -6.95 12.04 -2.29
CA SER A 467 -7.73 10.93 -1.75
C SER A 467 -8.88 11.44 -0.88
N PHE A 468 -10.09 10.93 -1.08
CA PHE A 468 -11.29 11.42 -0.38
C PHE A 468 -11.22 11.28 1.15
N TRP A 469 -10.47 10.28 1.62
CA TRP A 469 -10.28 9.93 3.03
C TRP A 469 -9.21 10.77 3.74
N LEU A 470 -8.23 11.29 2.99
CA LEU A 470 -7.03 11.92 3.55
C LEU A 470 -7.19 13.45 3.53
N LYS A 471 -7.24 14.06 4.72
CA LYS A 471 -7.20 15.51 4.91
C LYS A 471 -5.90 15.94 5.57
N VAL A 472 -5.51 17.20 5.36
CA VAL A 472 -4.25 17.74 5.88
C VAL A 472 -4.43 18.25 7.33
N THR A 473 -4.13 17.40 8.30
CA THR A 473 -4.42 17.63 9.74
C THR A 473 -3.19 17.38 10.62
N PRO A 474 -2.09 18.15 10.45
CA PRO A 474 -0.80 17.89 11.09
C PRO A 474 -0.89 17.83 12.63
N PHE A 475 -1.79 18.59 13.25
CA PHE A 475 -2.01 18.57 14.70
C PHE A 475 -2.38 17.19 15.24
N GLY A 476 -3.13 16.38 14.47
CA GLY A 476 -3.54 15.03 14.85
C GLY A 476 -2.35 14.09 14.98
N PHE A 477 -1.32 14.28 14.16
CA PHE A 477 -0.11 13.48 14.19
C PHE A 477 0.64 13.61 15.52
N ARG A 478 0.78 14.84 16.03
CA ARG A 478 1.35 15.07 17.38
C ARG A 478 0.46 14.49 18.48
N ARG A 479 -0.87 14.59 18.34
CA ARG A 479 -1.81 14.03 19.34
C ARG A 479 -1.71 12.52 19.42
N ILE A 480 -1.72 11.81 18.28
CA ILE A 480 -1.62 10.36 18.29
C ILE A 480 -0.23 9.84 18.71
N LEU A 481 0.85 10.57 18.40
CA LEU A 481 2.19 10.27 18.92
C LEU A 481 2.26 10.40 20.45
N ASN A 482 1.54 11.37 21.05
CA ASN A 482 1.41 11.47 22.50
C ASN A 482 0.53 10.37 23.08
N TRP A 483 -0.60 10.04 22.43
CA TRP A 483 -1.44 8.91 22.84
C TRP A 483 -0.65 7.58 22.84
N LEU A 484 0.12 7.28 21.79
CA LEU A 484 0.99 6.10 21.75
C LEU A 484 2.01 6.08 22.90
N LYS A 485 2.55 7.25 23.26
CA LYS A 485 3.46 7.41 24.41
C LYS A 485 2.76 7.17 25.74
N GLU A 486 1.52 7.62 25.91
CA GLU A 486 0.77 7.48 27.16
C GLU A 486 0.20 6.06 27.33
N GLU A 487 -0.35 5.48 26.27
CA GLU A 487 -0.99 4.16 26.26
C GLU A 487 0.03 3.00 26.37
N TYR A 488 1.19 3.12 25.71
CA TYR A 488 2.19 2.04 25.58
C TYR A 488 3.53 2.33 26.27
N ASN A 489 3.51 3.20 27.30
CA ASN A 489 4.66 3.50 28.16
C ASN A 489 5.90 4.03 27.39
N ASN A 490 5.70 5.05 26.55
CA ASN A 490 6.69 5.74 25.72
C ASN A 490 7.60 4.78 24.93
N PRO A 491 7.04 3.92 24.06
CA PRO A 491 7.83 2.99 23.28
C PRO A 491 8.71 3.74 22.29
N LEU A 492 9.82 3.12 21.87
CA LEU A 492 10.67 3.65 20.81
C LEU A 492 9.89 3.63 19.49
N ILE A 493 9.50 4.80 18.95
CA ILE A 493 8.66 4.90 17.77
C ILE A 493 9.51 5.09 16.51
N TYR A 494 9.26 4.26 15.50
CA TYR A 494 9.54 4.60 14.11
C TYR A 494 8.20 4.86 13.44
N VAL A 495 7.89 6.11 13.09
CA VAL A 495 6.81 6.31 12.13
C VAL A 495 7.30 5.67 10.82
N THR A 496 6.55 4.70 10.32
CA THR A 496 6.84 3.79 9.21
C THR A 496 5.93 3.99 8.02
N GLU A 497 4.89 4.87 8.08
CA GLU A 497 4.03 5.43 6.98
C GLU A 497 3.46 6.84 7.31
N ASN A 498 3.66 7.86 6.46
CA ASN A 498 2.91 9.15 6.38
C ASN A 498 3.13 9.82 5.01
N GLY A 499 2.19 10.62 4.46
CA GLY A 499 2.32 11.23 3.13
C GLY A 499 1.05 11.90 2.61
N VAL A 500 1.04 12.44 1.38
CA VAL A 500 -0.18 13.03 0.78
C VAL A 500 -0.27 12.78 -0.73
N SER A 501 -1.47 12.42 -1.18
CA SER A 501 -1.81 12.14 -2.57
C SER A 501 -2.16 13.40 -3.34
N ARG A 502 -2.10 13.30 -4.67
CA ARG A 502 -2.67 14.28 -5.60
C ARG A 502 -3.30 13.58 -6.80
N ARG A 503 -4.44 14.09 -7.27
CA ARG A 503 -5.13 13.70 -8.51
C ARG A 503 -4.98 14.80 -9.58
N GLY A 504 -5.49 14.55 -10.79
CA GLY A 504 -5.47 15.50 -11.90
C GLY A 504 -4.19 15.40 -12.75
N ASP A 505 -3.77 16.51 -13.36
CA ASP A 505 -2.56 16.55 -14.19
C ASP A 505 -1.26 16.44 -13.36
N PRO A 506 -0.17 15.87 -13.93
CA PRO A 506 1.11 15.70 -13.23
C PRO A 506 1.89 17.02 -13.15
N GLU A 507 1.62 17.81 -12.11
CA GLU A 507 2.43 18.98 -11.79
C GLU A 507 3.69 18.58 -10.98
N LEU A 508 4.87 18.95 -11.48
CA LEU A 508 6.15 18.73 -10.78
C LEU A 508 6.40 19.75 -9.64
N ASN A 509 5.63 20.83 -9.59
CA ASN A 509 5.68 21.86 -8.55
C ASN A 509 4.58 21.65 -7.49
N ASP A 510 4.69 20.56 -6.74
CA ASP A 510 3.73 20.11 -5.72
C ASP A 510 3.88 20.84 -4.38
N THR A 511 3.56 22.13 -4.38
CA THR A 511 3.62 23.01 -3.19
C THR A 511 2.69 22.58 -2.06
N ASP A 512 1.58 21.92 -2.40
CA ASP A 512 0.64 21.24 -1.50
C ASP A 512 1.33 20.10 -0.72
N ARG A 513 2.08 19.25 -1.41
CA ARG A 513 2.90 18.19 -0.79
C ARG A 513 4.02 18.79 0.06
N VAL A 514 4.69 19.85 -0.41
CA VAL A 514 5.68 20.58 0.39
C VAL A 514 5.09 21.11 1.69
N TYR A 515 3.88 21.66 1.67
CA TYR A 515 3.18 22.13 2.87
C TYR A 515 2.84 20.99 3.83
N TYR A 516 2.29 19.88 3.33
CA TYR A 516 2.00 18.69 4.14
C TYR A 516 3.25 18.17 4.84
N LEU A 517 4.31 17.88 4.08
CA LEU A 517 5.56 17.33 4.61
C LEU A 517 6.20 18.25 5.64
N ARG A 518 6.25 19.56 5.37
CA ARG A 518 6.76 20.55 6.32
C ARG A 518 5.99 20.52 7.63
N SER A 519 4.66 20.45 7.56
CA SER A 519 3.79 20.55 8.72
C SER A 519 3.84 19.28 9.59
N TYR A 520 3.79 18.10 8.98
CA TYR A 520 3.85 16.82 9.72
C TYR A 520 5.24 16.57 10.32
N ILE A 521 6.34 16.86 9.60
CA ILE A 521 7.70 16.78 10.16
C ILE A 521 7.86 17.75 11.35
N ASN A 522 7.28 18.95 11.28
CA ASN A 522 7.32 19.92 12.38
C ASN A 522 6.55 19.42 13.62
N GLU A 523 5.40 18.78 13.43
CA GLU A 523 4.64 18.19 14.54
C GLU A 523 5.34 16.95 15.16
N ALA A 524 5.98 16.10 14.35
CA ALA A 524 6.88 15.05 14.83
C ALA A 524 8.06 15.61 15.64
N LEU A 525 8.68 16.70 15.18
CA LEU A 525 9.74 17.38 15.90
C LEU A 525 9.26 17.98 17.22
N LYS A 526 8.06 18.57 17.26
CA LYS A 526 7.45 19.07 18.50
C LYS A 526 7.17 17.93 19.49
N ALA A 527 6.60 16.81 19.04
CA ALA A 527 6.39 15.62 19.86
C ALA A 527 7.70 15.12 20.51
N THR A 528 8.78 15.11 19.74
CA THR A 528 10.11 14.69 20.21
C THR A 528 10.75 15.72 21.16
N VAL A 529 10.76 17.00 20.77
CA VAL A 529 11.53 18.06 21.44
C VAL A 529 10.82 18.57 22.69
N GLN A 530 9.51 18.77 22.60
CA GLN A 530 8.64 19.34 23.63
C GLN A 530 8.07 18.21 24.49
N ASP A 531 7.38 17.24 23.89
CA ASP A 531 6.53 16.27 24.62
C ASP A 531 7.25 14.99 25.06
N LYS A 532 8.49 14.80 24.61
CA LYS A 532 9.38 13.66 24.94
C LYS A 532 8.90 12.30 24.42
N VAL A 533 8.16 12.28 23.31
CA VAL A 533 7.91 11.05 22.54
C VAL A 533 9.24 10.51 22.02
N ASP A 534 9.51 9.21 22.20
CA ASP A 534 10.77 8.58 21.77
C ASP A 534 10.79 8.25 20.26
N LEU A 535 10.60 9.27 19.42
CA LEU A 535 10.57 9.14 17.97
C LEU A 535 12.00 9.06 17.40
N ARG A 536 12.35 7.90 16.83
CA ARG A 536 13.64 7.63 16.15
C ARG A 536 13.50 7.54 14.64
N GLY A 537 12.28 7.31 14.15
CA GLY A 537 11.93 7.24 12.73
C GLY A 537 10.79 8.18 12.38
N TYR A 538 10.84 8.78 11.20
CA TYR A 538 9.64 9.30 10.55
C TYR A 538 9.56 8.77 9.11
N THR A 539 8.44 9.01 8.42
CA THR A 539 8.15 8.39 7.13
C THR A 539 7.38 9.25 6.11
N VAL A 540 7.82 9.44 4.86
CA VAL A 540 7.16 10.22 3.76
C VAL A 540 6.86 9.46 2.46
N TRP A 541 5.60 9.25 2.08
CA TRP A 541 5.19 8.56 0.84
C TRP A 541 4.83 9.41 -0.34
N SER A 542 5.13 8.94 -1.56
CA SER A 542 5.99 7.77 -1.93
C SER A 542 7.39 8.25 -2.38
N VAL A 543 8.39 7.36 -2.58
CA VAL A 543 9.64 7.81 -3.24
C VAL A 543 9.32 8.23 -4.66
N MET A 544 8.43 7.47 -5.30
CA MET A 544 7.95 7.67 -6.65
C MET A 544 6.48 7.23 -6.74
N ASP A 545 5.72 7.89 -7.62
CA ASP A 545 4.34 7.50 -7.93
C ASP A 545 4.28 6.01 -8.33
N ASN A 546 3.31 5.27 -7.79
CA ASN A 546 3.25 3.81 -7.87
C ASN A 546 1.81 3.31 -8.05
N PHE A 547 1.58 1.99 -7.96
CA PHE A 547 0.25 1.40 -8.06
C PHE A 547 -0.49 1.50 -6.72
N GLU A 548 -1.35 2.51 -6.56
CA GLU A 548 -2.06 2.83 -5.32
C GLU A 548 -3.32 1.95 -5.14
N TRP A 549 -3.09 0.63 -5.17
CA TRP A 549 -4.07 -0.46 -5.01
C TRP A 549 -5.36 -0.27 -5.83
N ALA A 550 -6.53 -0.25 -5.19
CA ALA A 550 -7.84 -0.11 -5.82
C ALA A 550 -8.03 1.24 -6.54
N THR A 551 -7.17 2.24 -6.31
CA THR A 551 -7.21 3.52 -7.03
C THR A 551 -6.30 3.56 -8.27
N GLY A 552 -5.56 2.48 -8.55
CA GLY A 552 -4.73 2.36 -9.73
C GLY A 552 -3.59 3.38 -9.72
N PHE A 553 -3.44 4.13 -10.81
CA PHE A 553 -2.45 5.23 -10.91
C PHE A 553 -3.10 6.62 -10.80
N ALA A 554 -4.37 6.70 -10.37
CA ALA A 554 -5.11 7.95 -10.27
C ALA A 554 -4.61 8.83 -9.11
N GLU A 555 -4.30 8.21 -7.96
CA GLU A 555 -3.77 8.88 -6.78
C GLU A 555 -2.25 8.79 -6.75
N ARG A 556 -1.58 9.95 -6.77
CA ARG A 556 -0.12 10.05 -6.88
C ARG A 556 0.48 10.63 -5.61
N PHE A 557 1.18 9.81 -4.84
CA PHE A 557 1.82 10.21 -3.60
C PHE A 557 3.30 10.59 -3.73
N GLY A 558 3.97 10.20 -4.82
CA GLY A 558 5.42 10.21 -4.92
C GLY A 558 6.06 11.58 -4.82
N VAL A 559 7.23 11.67 -4.18
CA VAL A 559 8.11 12.83 -4.30
C VAL A 559 8.84 12.85 -5.66
N HIS A 560 8.94 11.71 -6.34
CA HIS A 560 9.21 11.62 -7.78
C HIS A 560 7.94 11.29 -8.56
N TYR A 561 7.78 11.90 -9.72
CA TYR A 561 6.79 11.53 -10.73
C TYR A 561 7.30 10.34 -11.54
N VAL A 562 6.46 9.36 -11.83
CA VAL A 562 6.77 8.28 -12.79
C VAL A 562 5.97 8.53 -14.05
N ASN A 563 6.67 8.83 -15.16
CA ASN A 563 6.00 9.06 -16.44
C ASN A 563 5.56 7.73 -17.07
N ARG A 564 4.31 7.32 -16.81
CA ARG A 564 3.72 6.09 -17.36
C ARG A 564 3.45 6.13 -18.87
N SER A 565 3.48 7.32 -19.49
CA SER A 565 3.36 7.47 -20.94
C SER A 565 4.68 7.18 -21.67
N ASP A 566 5.79 7.09 -20.94
CA ASP A 566 7.12 6.75 -21.45
C ASP A 566 7.45 5.30 -21.05
N PRO A 567 7.70 4.39 -22.01
CA PRO A 567 8.05 2.99 -21.71
C PRO A 567 9.30 2.81 -20.83
N SER A 568 10.17 3.81 -20.73
CA SER A 568 11.34 3.78 -19.85
C SER A 568 11.03 4.07 -18.38
N LEU A 569 9.79 4.52 -18.08
CA LEU A 569 9.28 4.83 -16.74
C LEU A 569 10.23 5.71 -15.90
N PRO A 570 10.64 6.90 -16.41
CA PRO A 570 11.62 7.75 -15.73
C PRO A 570 11.07 8.29 -14.40
N ARG A 571 11.92 8.30 -13.37
CA ARG A 571 11.65 8.90 -12.05
C ARG A 571 12.08 10.36 -12.05
N ILE A 572 11.12 11.29 -12.08
CA ILE A 572 11.36 12.74 -12.24
C ILE A 572 11.11 13.44 -10.91
N PRO A 573 12.10 14.11 -10.28
CA PRO A 573 11.92 14.70 -8.94
C PRO A 573 10.97 15.91 -8.97
N LYS A 574 9.96 15.89 -8.10
CA LYS A 574 9.04 17.01 -7.86
C LYS A 574 9.66 18.04 -6.89
N ALA A 575 8.98 19.17 -6.66
CA ALA A 575 9.42 20.19 -5.70
C ALA A 575 9.50 19.63 -4.27
N SER A 576 8.59 18.72 -3.91
CA SER A 576 8.62 17.96 -2.66
C SER A 576 9.90 17.16 -2.48
N ALA A 577 10.44 16.49 -3.51
CA ALA A 577 11.73 15.79 -3.42
C ALA A 577 12.88 16.75 -3.07
N LYS A 578 12.92 17.93 -3.69
CA LYS A 578 13.95 18.95 -3.43
C LYS A 578 13.83 19.56 -2.03
N PHE A 579 12.61 19.89 -1.60
CA PHE A 579 12.33 20.38 -0.25
C PHE A 579 12.72 19.34 0.80
N TYR A 580 12.31 18.10 0.58
CA TYR A 580 12.63 16.98 1.44
C TYR A 580 14.15 16.79 1.54
N ALA A 581 14.86 16.73 0.40
CA ALA A 581 16.32 16.67 0.29
C ALA A 581 17.05 17.77 1.08
N SER A 582 16.42 18.95 1.26
CA SER A 582 17.00 19.99 2.13
C SER A 582 16.80 19.69 3.61
N VAL A 583 15.59 19.29 4.04
CA VAL A 583 15.30 18.86 5.43
C VAL A 583 16.21 17.71 5.86
N VAL A 584 16.49 16.79 4.94
CA VAL A 584 17.48 15.71 5.08
C VAL A 584 18.85 16.26 5.46
N ARG A 585 19.41 17.08 4.57
CA ARG A 585 20.81 17.51 4.57
C ARG A 585 21.09 18.50 5.71
N CYS A 586 20.07 19.28 6.05
CA CYS A 586 20.02 20.16 7.20
C CYS A 586 19.64 19.47 8.50
N ASN A 587 19.23 18.19 8.43
CA ASN A 587 18.87 17.38 9.59
C ASN A 587 17.77 18.03 10.46
N GLY A 588 16.77 18.62 9.80
CA GLY A 588 15.73 19.45 10.40
C GLY A 588 15.43 20.68 9.56
N PHE A 589 14.76 21.67 10.18
CA PHE A 589 14.48 22.95 9.55
C PHE A 589 15.54 23.99 9.95
N PRO A 590 16.29 24.56 8.99
CA PRO A 590 17.12 25.73 9.25
C PRO A 590 16.29 26.90 9.74
N ASP A 591 16.82 27.66 10.70
CA ASP A 591 16.22 28.88 11.20
C ASP A 591 16.26 29.98 10.11
N PRO A 592 15.12 30.49 9.62
CA PRO A 592 15.10 31.54 8.61
C PRO A 592 15.77 32.84 9.07
N ALA A 593 15.83 33.10 10.38
CA ALA A 593 16.47 34.29 10.94
C ALA A 593 18.01 34.24 10.86
N GLN A 594 18.61 33.07 10.62
CA GLN A 594 20.05 32.87 10.50
C GLN A 594 20.56 33.00 9.05
N GLY A 595 19.69 33.38 8.11
CA GLY A 595 20.02 33.51 6.69
C GLY A 595 20.14 32.15 5.98
N PRO A 596 20.78 32.11 4.79
CA PRO A 596 21.01 30.85 4.08
C PRO A 596 22.00 29.97 4.87
N HIS A 597 21.46 29.00 5.61
CA HIS A 597 22.27 28.09 6.42
C HIS A 597 23.21 27.25 5.54
N PRO A 598 24.47 26.96 5.94
CA PRO A 598 25.45 26.25 5.12
C PRO A 598 24.96 24.93 4.49
N CYS A 599 24.12 24.17 5.19
CA CYS A 599 23.48 22.94 4.67
C CYS A 599 22.54 23.17 3.46
N LEU A 600 22.08 24.39 3.20
CA LEU A 600 21.20 24.71 2.07
C LEU A 600 21.99 24.94 0.78
N HIS A 601 23.25 25.35 0.88
CA HIS A 601 24.15 25.38 -0.25
C HIS A 601 24.37 23.95 -0.75
N GLN A 602 24.00 23.71 -2.02
CA GLN A 602 24.66 22.65 -2.77
C GLN A 602 26.10 23.11 -3.02
N PRO A 603 27.08 22.20 -3.15
CA PRO A 603 28.36 22.55 -3.71
C PRO A 603 28.15 23.01 -5.15
N GLU A 604 28.14 24.33 -5.35
CA GLU A 604 28.43 24.91 -6.66
C GLU A 604 29.84 24.41 -7.05
N ASP A 605 29.99 24.01 -8.32
CA ASP A 605 31.18 23.33 -8.85
C ASP A 605 31.50 21.92 -8.32
N ALA A 606 30.47 21.17 -7.91
CA ALA A 606 30.44 19.72 -8.15
C ALA A 606 29.64 19.40 -9.42
N GLY A 607 30.11 19.90 -10.58
CA GLY A 607 29.75 19.30 -11.88
C GLY A 607 30.03 17.80 -11.81
N PRO A 608 29.14 16.95 -12.37
CA PRO A 608 28.83 15.63 -11.82
C PRO A 608 30.10 14.87 -11.44
N THR A 609 30.37 14.81 -10.14
CA THR A 609 31.25 13.80 -9.58
C THR A 609 30.53 12.48 -9.72
N ALA A 610 30.66 11.92 -10.93
CA ALA A 610 31.15 10.58 -11.05
C ALA A 610 32.36 10.44 -10.10
N SER A 611 32.06 10.09 -8.84
CA SER A 611 32.70 8.89 -8.30
C SER A 611 32.70 7.90 -9.45
N PRO A 612 33.86 7.50 -9.98
CA PRO A 612 33.86 6.56 -11.08
C PRO A 612 33.12 5.33 -10.55
N VAL A 613 31.89 5.13 -11.07
CA VAL A 613 31.36 3.80 -11.21
C VAL A 613 32.52 3.08 -11.87
N LYS A 614 33.15 2.15 -11.14
CA LYS A 614 34.15 1.29 -11.74
C LYS A 614 33.39 0.49 -12.77
N THR A 615 33.35 1.01 -13.99
CA THR A 615 32.85 0.39 -15.21
C THR A 615 33.84 -0.69 -15.66
N GLU A 616 34.53 -1.29 -14.69
CA GLU A 616 35.42 -2.43 -14.83
C GLU A 616 34.57 -3.68 -14.57
N VAL A 617 34.32 -4.47 -15.61
CA VAL A 617 33.65 -5.77 -15.48
C VAL A 617 34.71 -6.88 -15.40
N PRO A 618 34.51 -7.92 -14.58
CA PRO A 618 35.39 -9.07 -14.57
C PRO A 618 35.22 -9.87 -15.87
N PHE A 619 36.26 -9.88 -16.71
CA PHE A 619 36.29 -10.55 -17.99
C PHE A 619 37.55 -11.43 -18.08
N LEU A 620 37.37 -12.76 -18.13
CA LEU A 620 38.47 -13.75 -18.13
C LEU A 620 39.52 -13.56 -17.01
N GLY A 621 39.08 -13.13 -15.82
CA GLY A 621 39.94 -12.90 -14.66
C GLY A 621 40.67 -11.55 -14.64
N LEU A 622 40.43 -10.68 -15.63
CA LEU A 622 40.88 -9.29 -15.66
C LEU A 622 39.71 -8.34 -15.38
N MET A 623 40.00 -7.19 -14.77
CA MET A 623 39.05 -6.09 -14.63
C MET A 623 39.24 -5.17 -15.84
N LEU A 624 38.24 -5.08 -16.73
CA LEU A 624 38.30 -4.33 -17.99
C LEU A 624 37.14 -3.34 -18.11
N GLY A 625 37.37 -2.16 -18.69
CA GLY A 625 36.32 -1.20 -19.00
C GLY A 625 35.19 -1.82 -19.83
N ILE A 626 33.93 -1.41 -19.65
CA ILE A 626 32.77 -1.99 -20.40
C ILE A 626 33.03 -2.06 -21.91
N THR A 627 33.57 -0.99 -22.51
CA THR A 627 33.95 -0.94 -23.93
C THR A 627 35.13 -1.84 -24.29
N GLU A 628 36.09 -2.01 -23.38
CA GLU A 628 37.24 -2.90 -23.56
C GLU A 628 36.82 -4.37 -23.48
N ALA A 629 35.97 -4.73 -22.50
CA ALA A 629 35.38 -6.05 -22.36
C ALA A 629 34.47 -6.41 -23.54
N GLN A 630 33.66 -5.46 -24.03
CA GLN A 630 32.86 -5.64 -25.25
C GLN A 630 33.76 -5.83 -26.48
N THR A 631 34.84 -5.07 -26.61
CA THR A 631 35.82 -5.22 -27.69
C THR A 631 36.53 -6.57 -27.61
N ALA A 632 36.98 -6.97 -26.43
CA ALA A 632 37.63 -8.27 -26.19
C ALA A 632 36.68 -9.44 -26.50
N LEU A 633 35.40 -9.33 -26.15
CA LEU A 633 34.36 -10.30 -26.51
C LEU A 633 34.19 -10.43 -28.04
N TYR A 634 34.12 -9.31 -28.78
CA TYR A 634 34.04 -9.36 -30.24
C TYR A 634 35.31 -9.93 -30.89
N VAL A 635 36.50 -9.60 -30.37
CA VAL A 635 37.77 -10.16 -30.85
C VAL A 635 37.84 -11.68 -30.61
N LEU A 636 37.46 -12.15 -29.42
CA LEU A 636 37.42 -13.59 -29.11
C LEU A 636 36.38 -14.32 -29.97
N PHE A 637 35.21 -13.72 -30.20
CA PHE A 637 34.19 -14.29 -31.09
C PHE A 637 34.68 -14.39 -32.54
N ALA A 638 35.38 -13.37 -33.05
CA ALA A 638 35.99 -13.38 -34.37
C ALA A 638 37.12 -14.43 -34.48
N LEU A 639 37.98 -14.56 -33.47
CA LEU A 639 39.03 -15.59 -33.41
C LEU A 639 38.43 -17.01 -33.34
N LEU A 640 37.33 -17.20 -32.61
CA LEU A 640 36.62 -18.48 -32.53
C LEU A 640 35.98 -18.84 -33.87
N LEU A 641 35.35 -17.89 -34.56
CA LEU A 641 34.85 -18.06 -35.94
C LEU A 641 35.98 -18.43 -36.91
N LEU A 642 37.12 -17.74 -36.87
CA LEU A 642 38.30 -18.07 -37.68
C LEU A 642 38.85 -19.47 -37.37
N GLY A 643 38.84 -19.87 -36.09
CA GLY A 643 39.21 -21.22 -35.65
C GLY A 643 38.28 -22.30 -36.21
N VAL A 644 36.96 -22.09 -36.11
CA VAL A 644 35.93 -22.99 -36.67
C VAL A 644 36.06 -23.09 -38.19
N CYS A 645 36.21 -21.96 -38.90
CA CYS A 645 36.43 -21.95 -40.35
C CYS A 645 37.72 -22.66 -40.76
N SER A 646 38.81 -22.48 -40.00
CA SER A 646 40.08 -23.16 -40.24
C SER A 646 39.99 -24.67 -39.99
N LEU A 647 39.30 -25.08 -38.93
CA LEU A 647 39.05 -26.50 -38.64
C LEU A 647 38.16 -27.14 -39.71
N ALA A 648 37.09 -26.46 -40.15
CA ALA A 648 36.24 -26.91 -41.24
C ALA A 648 37.02 -27.03 -42.57
N PHE A 649 37.93 -26.10 -42.86
CA PHE A 649 38.80 -26.16 -44.04
C PHE A 649 39.83 -27.30 -43.96
N LEU A 650 40.40 -27.57 -42.78
CA LEU A 650 41.31 -28.69 -42.54
C LEU A 650 40.56 -30.04 -42.65
N LEU A 651 39.36 -30.15 -42.08
CA LEU A 651 38.48 -31.32 -42.24
C LEU A 651 38.09 -31.52 -43.71
N TYR A 652 37.74 -30.46 -44.43
CA TYR A 652 37.47 -30.52 -45.88
C TYR A 652 38.70 -31.02 -46.65
N LYS A 653 39.90 -30.50 -46.38
CA LYS A 653 41.16 -30.98 -47.00
C LYS A 653 41.49 -32.43 -46.62
N TYR A 654 41.22 -32.84 -45.38
CA TYR A 654 41.41 -34.21 -44.91
C TYR A 654 40.47 -35.17 -45.64
N CYS A 655 39.16 -34.88 -45.68
CA CYS A 655 38.17 -35.66 -46.43
C CYS A 655 38.50 -35.73 -47.93
N LYS A 656 38.97 -34.61 -48.52
CA LYS A 656 39.41 -34.57 -49.93
C LYS A 656 40.65 -35.44 -50.18
N ARG A 657 41.64 -35.43 -49.28
CA ARG A 657 42.82 -36.31 -49.34
C ARG A 657 42.47 -37.78 -49.09
N SER A 658 41.52 -38.07 -48.21
CA SER A 658 41.02 -39.43 -47.97
C SER A 658 40.43 -40.03 -49.25
N LYS A 659 39.56 -39.29 -49.94
CA LYS A 659 38.99 -39.72 -51.23
C LYS A 659 40.03 -39.87 -52.35
N GLN A 660 41.14 -39.13 -52.29
CA GLN A 660 42.28 -39.33 -53.21
C GLN A 660 43.19 -40.51 -52.83
N ARG A 661 43.07 -41.05 -51.61
CA ARG A 661 43.83 -42.23 -51.17
C ARG A 661 43.12 -43.55 -51.49
N GLU A 662 41.78 -43.53 -51.59
CA GLU A 662 40.97 -44.65 -52.09
C GLU A 662 41.06 -44.86 -53.61
N THR A 663 41.78 -43.99 -54.34
CA THR A 663 41.91 -44.03 -55.81
C THR A 663 43.28 -44.53 -56.30
N GLN A 664 44.00 -45.34 -55.52
CA GLN A 664 45.04 -46.24 -56.03
C GLN A 664 44.54 -47.70 -56.03
N PRO A 665 44.59 -48.41 -57.17
CA PRO A 665 43.97 -49.72 -57.31
C PRO A 665 44.84 -50.82 -56.67
N SER A 666 44.22 -51.65 -55.82
CA SER A 666 44.76 -52.94 -55.44
C SER A 666 44.67 -53.90 -56.64
N GLN A 667 45.82 -54.42 -57.08
CA GLN A 667 45.85 -55.58 -57.98
C GLN A 667 45.33 -56.82 -57.23
N HIS A 668 44.24 -57.42 -57.70
CA HIS A 668 44.22 -58.86 -58.00
C HIS A 668 42.98 -59.30 -58.78
N ASN A 669 43.25 -60.04 -59.85
CA ASN A 669 42.48 -61.14 -60.45
C ASN A 669 40.98 -60.96 -60.76
N LEU A 670 40.63 -61.15 -62.03
CA LEU A 670 39.99 -62.39 -62.50
C LEU A 670 40.03 -62.50 -64.03
N SER A 671 40.48 -63.64 -64.55
CA SER A 671 40.56 -63.93 -65.99
C SER A 671 39.26 -64.58 -66.50
N PRO A 672 38.80 -64.27 -67.73
CA PRO A 672 37.83 -65.09 -68.44
C PRO A 672 38.52 -66.03 -69.46
N VAL A 673 38.34 -67.34 -69.24
CA VAL A 673 38.57 -68.44 -70.19
C VAL A 673 37.26 -68.62 -71.00
N SER A 674 37.16 -68.94 -72.29
CA SER A 674 38.08 -69.50 -73.31
C SER A 674 37.62 -69.10 -74.72
N SER A 675 38.48 -69.18 -75.75
CA SER A 675 38.22 -70.03 -76.94
C SER A 675 39.40 -70.04 -77.93
N PHE A 676 39.68 -71.26 -78.42
CA PHE A 676 40.70 -71.67 -79.40
C PHE A 676 42.18 -71.68 -78.94
#